data_AF-A0A1Y3U3A6-F1
#
_entry.id   AF-A0A1Y3U3A6-F1
#
_cell.length_a   1.000
_cell.length_b   1.000
_cell.length_c   1.000
_cell.angle_alpha   90.00
_cell.angle_beta   90.00
_cell.angle_gamma   90.00
#
_symmetry.space_group_name_H-M   'P 1'
#
loop_
_entity.id
_entity.type
_entity.pdbx_description
1 polymer ?
#
loop_
_entity_poly.entity_id
_entity_poly.type
_entity_poly.pdbx_seq_one_letter_code
_entity_poly.pdbx_strand_id
1 'polypeptide(L)'
;MAESVFEAVKQSITVREAAQMYGIEVNRSGMACCPFHDDKNPSMKLNEEYFYCFGCGATGDVIDFTARLYNLSPKEAAEKLAQDFGLAYDSQAPPRRRHVRQKSEAQKFKEDRDHAFRVLADYFHLLRKWETDYTPKTPEENPHPRFMEAIQKKDYVGYLLDFFLENSPEEQKLWIAEHQSEIAKLERRVKFMADKTTNRERLQEITAGIEQGIKELFESEKYMRYLSVMSKFHRYSVNNTMLIYMQRPDATLVAGFNKWKNQFERHVKKGEHGITIIAPTPYKKKIEEMKRDPDTHAPILDADGKAVMEEKEIEIPMFRPVKVFDVSQTDGKPLPELASSLSGTVPHYEAFMEALRRSAPVPIEFEPMAENMDGYFSSDQQRIAIREGMSEVQTVSAAVHETAHSKLHDPKKYEAEPTWKIVMVSEGGTKHDFRLDFATEAEAEQAAAEEGWRYVDENRFEWRLEVEEDLTAVKQAAKNRNTEEVEAESISYAVCQYFGIQTGENSFGYIASWSKDKELKELRASLDTINKTSCELINDIERNYKEICKERGIDLTAATEPQQDSIEQLAADIDQFTFDYDPYEYRNNADSREDALHELTATLRSGDASGVREWLQNIVNEDEPDETTQKAAELMGRLDQLVPMTEPEQLTEPENTESVQPSAEYREALLVLDDTSYLHVQPCDTGWDYTLYDVATMKQMDGGQLDGPDMGRSTAVSHICEDLGMGGKSIKYAPLSMIETLQEAAYHQMQEQVSQQTTEAAATQLPDAQEQALDEYPMPDPALTQDDLEKCGYLDGDLLPLSKERAYELMERDLTVYIVQEGENPEMAFDTADLDAHDGIFAVSREEWEQSPDFHEKVLERQDRQLEREQAFLSHEGNCFAIYQVSKDDPQNVRFMNLDWLQSHNLSVERSNYDLIYTAPLDGSGSTMEQLERLYEQFNLQKPVDFHSPSMSVSDIVAIKQNGQVSCHYCDSVGFTQVQGFLPENSLRNAEMTVEDDYGMIDGIINNGPKEPTVAQLEQQARSGQPISLMDLAAAVHREEREKKKSVMEQLKSQPKTEHKKTAQKKSAEREL
;
A
#
# COMPACT_ATOMS: atom_id res chain seq x y z
N MET A 1 12.21 67.48 -12.41
CA MET A 1 12.25 66.19 -11.68
C MET A 1 13.10 65.27 -12.52
N ALA A 2 14.08 64.61 -11.93
CA ALA A 2 15.06 63.86 -12.70
C ALA A 2 14.42 62.53 -13.17
N GLU A 3 14.45 62.26 -14.47
CA GLU A 3 13.85 61.08 -15.09
C GLU A 3 14.78 59.87 -14.95
N SER A 4 14.19 58.73 -14.60
CA SER A 4 14.93 57.46 -14.55
C SER A 4 15.33 57.00 -15.96
N VAL A 5 16.40 56.20 -16.08
CA VAL A 5 16.87 55.68 -17.39
C VAL A 5 15.77 54.99 -18.18
N PHE A 6 14.89 54.26 -17.50
CA PHE A 6 13.77 53.54 -18.11
C PHE A 6 12.70 54.49 -18.67
N GLU A 7 12.42 55.60 -17.99
CA GLU A 7 11.45 56.60 -18.45
C GLU A 7 11.99 57.40 -19.62
N ALA A 8 13.24 57.87 -19.52
CA ALA A 8 13.89 58.62 -20.59
C ALA A 8 13.89 57.81 -21.90
N VAL A 9 14.23 56.52 -21.82
CA VAL A 9 14.22 55.59 -22.95
C VAL A 9 12.81 55.37 -23.50
N LYS A 10 11.84 55.02 -22.66
CA LYS A 10 10.48 54.69 -23.11
C LYS A 10 9.70 55.89 -23.67
N GLN A 11 10.03 57.11 -23.25
CA GLN A 11 9.39 58.33 -23.77
C GLN A 11 10.05 58.86 -25.04
N SER A 12 11.32 58.52 -25.26
CA SER A 12 12.12 59.13 -26.34
C SER A 12 12.43 58.19 -27.49
N ILE A 13 12.32 56.86 -27.31
CA ILE A 13 12.71 55.87 -28.30
C ILE A 13 11.58 54.87 -28.53
N THR A 14 11.16 54.74 -29.78
CA THR A 14 10.21 53.70 -30.21
C THR A 14 10.91 52.39 -30.55
N VAL A 15 10.17 51.27 -30.51
CA VAL A 15 10.74 49.96 -30.87
C VAL A 15 11.23 49.92 -32.32
N ARG A 16 10.57 50.68 -33.20
CA ARG A 16 10.94 50.82 -34.60
C ARG A 16 12.29 51.52 -34.78
N GLU A 17 12.53 52.61 -34.06
CA GLU A 17 13.79 53.35 -34.13
C GLU A 17 14.95 52.52 -33.59
N ALA A 18 14.75 51.79 -32.49
CA ALA A 18 15.73 50.85 -31.96
C ALA A 18 16.05 49.73 -32.97
N ALA A 19 15.03 49.11 -33.57
CA ALA A 19 15.24 48.06 -34.57
C ALA A 19 16.03 48.57 -35.79
N GLN A 20 15.71 49.77 -36.29
CA GLN A 20 16.42 50.37 -37.43
C GLN A 20 17.87 50.73 -37.09
N MET A 21 18.12 51.29 -35.90
CA MET A 21 19.46 51.60 -35.42
C MET A 21 20.32 50.33 -35.33
N TYR A 22 19.75 49.24 -34.83
CA TYR A 22 20.45 47.97 -34.67
C TYR A 22 20.49 47.12 -35.96
N GLY A 23 20.18 47.71 -37.12
CA GLY A 23 20.39 47.10 -38.43
C GLY A 23 19.29 46.17 -38.91
N ILE A 24 18.09 46.24 -38.32
CA ILE A 24 16.94 45.45 -38.75
C ILE A 24 16.11 46.25 -39.75
N GLU A 25 15.94 45.70 -40.95
CA GLU A 25 15.14 46.31 -41.99
C GLU A 25 13.64 46.19 -41.68
N VAL A 26 12.98 47.34 -41.53
CA VAL A 26 11.54 47.45 -41.27
C VAL A 26 10.84 47.94 -42.53
N ASN A 27 9.91 47.14 -43.04
CA ASN A 27 9.18 47.49 -44.26
C ASN A 27 8.11 48.59 -44.02
N ARG A 28 7.45 49.04 -45.09
CA ARG A 28 6.42 50.10 -45.04
C ARG A 28 5.21 49.75 -44.19
N SER A 29 4.91 48.46 -43.98
CA SER A 29 3.83 48.01 -43.11
C SER A 29 4.26 47.81 -41.66
N GLY A 30 5.50 48.16 -41.29
CA GLY A 30 6.00 48.01 -39.91
C GLY A 30 6.33 46.56 -39.54
N MET A 31 6.58 45.70 -40.53
CA MET A 31 7.03 44.32 -40.32
C MET A 31 8.54 44.20 -40.57
N ALA A 32 9.19 43.30 -39.84
CA ALA A 32 10.60 42.96 -39.93
C ALA A 32 10.81 41.45 -39.80
N CYS A 33 11.92 40.93 -40.32
CA CYS A 33 12.36 39.57 -39.99
C CYS A 33 12.75 39.52 -38.52
N CYS A 34 12.30 38.48 -37.82
CA CYS A 34 12.56 38.35 -36.39
C CYS A 34 14.01 37.95 -36.13
N PRO A 35 14.78 38.70 -35.31
CA PRO A 35 16.16 38.33 -34.98
C PRO A 35 16.25 37.18 -33.96
N PHE A 36 15.13 36.76 -33.38
CA PHE A 36 15.08 35.77 -32.28
C PHE A 36 14.85 34.33 -32.75
N HIS A 37 14.67 34.09 -34.05
CA HIS A 37 14.65 32.77 -34.67
C HIS A 37 15.15 32.86 -36.12
N ASP A 38 15.39 31.72 -36.78
CA ASP A 38 15.81 31.68 -38.18
C ASP A 38 14.65 32.05 -39.11
N ASP A 39 14.44 33.36 -39.29
CA ASP A 39 13.30 33.93 -40.00
C ASP A 39 13.68 34.41 -41.41
N LYS A 40 13.13 33.75 -42.42
CA LYS A 40 13.37 34.09 -43.83
C LYS A 40 12.36 35.10 -44.39
N ASN A 41 11.22 35.31 -43.72
CA ASN A 41 10.15 36.20 -44.19
C ASN A 41 9.67 37.10 -43.03
N PRO A 42 9.42 38.41 -43.24
CA PRO A 42 9.05 39.31 -42.14
C PRO A 42 7.86 38.83 -41.27
N SER A 43 8.16 38.29 -40.09
CA SER A 43 7.16 37.74 -39.15
C SER A 43 6.95 38.60 -37.89
N MET A 44 7.77 39.64 -37.67
CA MET A 44 7.72 40.50 -36.49
C MET A 44 7.12 41.86 -36.80
N LYS A 45 6.03 42.21 -36.12
CA LYS A 45 5.38 43.52 -36.18
C LYS A 45 6.00 44.46 -35.14
N LEU A 46 6.43 45.63 -35.58
CA LEU A 46 6.92 46.72 -34.74
C LEU A 46 5.88 47.83 -34.70
N ASN A 47 5.29 48.04 -33.52
CA ASN A 47 4.44 49.19 -33.22
C ASN A 47 5.26 50.25 -32.45
N GLU A 48 4.66 51.41 -32.16
CA GLU A 48 5.37 52.51 -31.49
C GLU A 48 5.83 52.13 -30.07
N GLU A 49 4.97 51.42 -29.31
CA GLU A 49 5.22 51.08 -27.91
C GLU A 49 5.68 49.63 -27.67
N TYR A 50 5.46 48.71 -28.62
CA TYR A 50 5.75 47.29 -28.44
C TYR A 50 6.04 46.55 -29.76
N PHE A 51 6.71 45.40 -29.68
CA PHE A 51 6.84 44.45 -30.79
C PHE A 51 6.11 43.14 -30.52
N TYR A 52 5.73 42.45 -31.60
CA TYR A 52 5.21 41.08 -31.53
C TYR A 52 5.64 40.26 -32.74
N CYS A 53 6.20 39.06 -32.51
CA CYS A 53 6.55 38.12 -33.55
C CYS A 53 5.51 37.00 -33.69
N PHE A 54 4.91 36.88 -34.87
CA PHE A 54 3.92 35.83 -35.16
C PHE A 54 4.54 34.43 -35.36
N GLY A 55 5.84 34.34 -35.61
CA GLY A 55 6.55 33.06 -35.79
C GLY A 55 6.94 32.41 -34.46
N CYS A 56 7.62 33.15 -33.57
CA CYS A 56 8.16 32.62 -32.31
C CYS A 56 7.42 33.12 -31.05
N GLY A 57 6.43 34.00 -31.18
CA GLY A 57 5.66 34.55 -30.05
C GLY A 57 6.40 35.59 -29.21
N ALA A 58 7.63 35.99 -29.58
CA ALA A 58 8.38 37.01 -28.85
C ALA A 58 7.62 38.36 -28.83
N THR A 59 7.52 38.97 -27.66
CA THR A 59 6.79 40.22 -27.42
C THR A 59 7.46 41.03 -26.31
N GLY A 60 7.26 42.36 -26.33
CA GLY A 60 7.78 43.27 -25.31
C GLY A 60 7.87 44.71 -25.78
N ASP A 61 8.36 45.59 -24.91
CA ASP A 61 8.65 46.99 -25.26
C ASP A 61 10.08 47.18 -25.83
N VAL A 62 10.49 48.43 -26.06
CA VAL A 62 11.80 48.77 -26.65
C VAL A 62 12.99 48.24 -25.82
N ILE A 63 12.81 48.15 -24.50
CA ILE A 63 13.82 47.66 -23.57
C ILE A 63 13.87 46.14 -23.62
N ASP A 64 12.70 45.47 -23.60
CA ASP A 64 12.63 44.01 -23.75
C ASP A 64 13.22 43.55 -25.09
N PHE A 65 12.97 44.33 -26.15
CA PHE A 65 13.51 44.09 -27.49
C PHE A 65 15.04 44.12 -27.48
N THR A 66 15.62 45.17 -26.90
CA THR A 66 17.08 45.37 -26.83
C THR A 66 17.75 44.38 -25.88
N ALA A 67 17.10 44.09 -24.75
CA ALA A 67 17.55 43.09 -23.78
C ALA A 67 17.68 41.72 -24.42
N ARG A 68 16.69 41.30 -25.23
CA ARG A 68 16.74 40.02 -25.95
C ARG A 68 17.75 40.03 -27.09
N LEU A 69 17.89 41.15 -27.81
CA LEU A 69 18.79 41.26 -28.95
C LEU A 69 20.28 41.13 -28.53
N TYR A 70 20.62 41.67 -27.35
CA TYR A 70 21.99 41.69 -26.85
C TYR A 70 22.23 40.78 -25.63
N ASN A 71 21.22 40.01 -25.22
CA ASN A 71 21.24 39.19 -24.01
C ASN A 71 21.66 39.96 -22.74
N LEU A 72 21.03 41.11 -22.53
CA LEU A 72 21.30 42.05 -21.42
C LEU A 72 20.18 42.02 -20.38
N SER A 73 20.48 42.39 -19.13
CA SER A 73 19.44 42.68 -18.14
C SER A 73 18.61 43.90 -18.57
N PRO A 74 17.37 44.07 -18.07
CA PRO A 74 16.53 45.21 -18.44
C PRO A 74 17.17 46.57 -18.15
N LYS A 75 17.99 46.66 -17.08
CA LYS A 75 18.71 47.88 -16.73
C LYS A 75 19.84 48.17 -17.72
N GLU A 76 20.67 47.17 -18.03
CA GLU A 76 21.75 47.30 -19.00
C GLU A 76 21.21 47.60 -20.41
N ALA A 77 20.07 47.03 -20.78
CA ALA A 77 19.39 47.34 -22.02
C ALA A 77 18.88 48.78 -22.09
N ALA A 78 18.34 49.31 -20.98
CA ALA A 78 17.93 50.71 -20.88
C ALA A 78 19.13 51.67 -20.93
N GLU A 79 20.23 51.35 -20.24
CA GLU A 79 21.46 52.14 -20.26
C GLU A 79 22.11 52.13 -21.64
N LYS A 80 22.11 50.99 -22.33
CA LYS A 80 22.55 50.85 -23.72
C LYS A 80 21.71 51.72 -24.66
N LEU A 81 20.39 51.67 -24.56
CA LEU A 81 19.49 52.52 -25.35
C LEU A 81 19.72 54.01 -25.06
N ALA A 82 19.89 54.39 -23.80
CA ALA A 82 20.19 55.77 -23.44
C ALA A 82 21.53 56.23 -24.02
N GLN A 83 22.56 55.38 -23.99
CA GLN A 83 23.87 55.68 -24.57
C GLN A 83 23.84 55.78 -26.10
N ASP A 84 23.21 54.80 -26.76
CA ASP A 84 23.19 54.70 -28.22
C ASP A 84 22.36 55.83 -28.86
N PHE A 85 21.31 56.30 -28.18
CA PHE A 85 20.46 57.42 -28.61
C PHE A 85 20.84 58.77 -27.97
N GLY A 86 21.85 58.82 -27.11
CA GLY A 86 22.35 60.05 -26.48
C GLY A 86 21.39 60.71 -25.49
N LEU A 87 20.61 59.93 -24.75
CA LEU A 87 19.65 60.41 -23.75
C LEU A 87 20.33 60.70 -22.40
N ALA A 88 20.10 61.90 -21.87
CA ALA A 88 20.53 62.26 -20.52
C ALA A 88 19.50 61.79 -19.48
N TYR A 89 19.95 61.07 -18.44
CA TYR A 89 19.12 60.59 -17.34
C TYR A 89 19.84 60.71 -15.99
N ASP A 90 19.11 60.65 -14.88
CA ASP A 90 19.68 60.67 -13.54
C ASP A 90 19.87 59.25 -12.99
N SER A 91 21.12 58.85 -12.83
CA SER A 91 21.53 57.52 -12.35
C SER A 91 21.10 57.19 -10.91
N GLN A 92 20.68 58.18 -10.12
CA GLN A 92 20.25 58.00 -8.72
C GLN A 92 18.76 58.23 -8.49
N ALA A 93 17.96 58.46 -9.54
CA ALA A 93 16.52 58.62 -9.42
C ALA A 93 15.84 57.26 -9.09
N PRO A 94 15.06 57.15 -7.99
CA PRO A 94 14.32 55.93 -7.69
C PRO A 94 13.25 55.66 -8.77
N PRO A 95 13.01 54.41 -9.18
CA PRO A 95 12.01 54.09 -10.19
C PRO A 95 10.62 54.52 -9.69
N ARG A 96 10.00 55.49 -10.37
CA ARG A 96 8.61 55.84 -10.06
C ARG A 96 7.69 54.72 -10.53
N ARG A 97 6.79 54.31 -9.64
CA ARG A 97 5.73 53.35 -9.96
C ARG A 97 4.92 53.87 -11.15
N ARG A 98 4.78 53.00 -12.15
CA ARG A 98 3.92 53.12 -13.34
C ARG A 98 2.62 53.86 -12.98
N HIS A 99 2.39 55.05 -13.53
CA HIS A 99 1.11 55.73 -13.40
C HIS A 99 0.07 54.96 -14.22
N VAL A 100 -0.57 53.99 -13.56
CA VAL A 100 -1.79 53.36 -14.06
C VAL A 100 -2.87 54.45 -14.03
N ARG A 101 -3.43 54.77 -15.20
CA ARG A 101 -4.60 55.66 -15.31
C ARG A 101 -5.64 55.23 -14.28
N GLN A 102 -5.96 56.08 -13.31
CA GLN A 102 -6.91 55.70 -12.24
C GLN A 102 -8.24 55.34 -12.90
N LYS A 103 -8.61 54.06 -12.79
CA LYS A 103 -9.89 53.55 -13.28
C LYS A 103 -11.01 54.29 -12.54
N SER A 104 -12.03 54.75 -13.27
CA SER A 104 -13.20 55.36 -12.66
C SER A 104 -13.89 54.37 -11.72
N GLU A 105 -14.64 54.86 -10.73
CA GLU A 105 -15.39 53.96 -9.82
C GLU A 105 -16.34 53.02 -10.56
N ALA A 106 -16.95 53.50 -11.65
CA ALA A 106 -17.80 52.68 -12.51
C ALA A 106 -17.01 51.56 -13.22
N GLN A 107 -15.76 51.82 -13.59
CA GLN A 107 -14.90 50.84 -14.25
C GLN A 107 -14.35 49.82 -13.25
N LYS A 108 -13.98 50.24 -12.02
CA LYS A 108 -13.59 49.33 -10.94
C LYS A 108 -14.75 48.41 -10.56
N PHE A 109 -15.94 48.98 -10.33
CA PHE A 109 -17.13 48.19 -10.03
C PHE A 109 -17.43 47.17 -11.13
N LYS A 110 -17.34 47.57 -12.40
CA LYS A 110 -17.55 46.64 -13.52
C LYS A 110 -16.55 45.48 -13.49
N GLU A 111 -15.27 45.76 -13.23
CA GLU A 111 -14.24 44.72 -13.13
C GLU A 111 -14.43 43.82 -11.92
N ASP A 112 -14.78 44.37 -10.76
CA ASP A 112 -15.04 43.62 -9.53
C ASP A 112 -16.27 42.70 -9.70
N ARG A 113 -17.32 43.21 -10.36
CA ARG A 113 -18.51 42.44 -10.72
C ARG A 113 -18.19 41.33 -11.71
N ASP A 114 -17.48 41.64 -12.79
CA ASP A 114 -17.11 40.65 -13.81
C ASP A 114 -16.17 39.58 -13.23
N HIS A 115 -15.29 39.95 -12.30
CA HIS A 115 -14.44 39.03 -11.54
C HIS A 115 -15.25 38.11 -10.63
N ALA A 116 -16.12 38.68 -9.78
CA ALA A 116 -16.97 37.91 -8.88
C ALA A 116 -17.86 36.91 -9.64
N PHE A 117 -18.51 37.38 -10.71
CA PHE A 117 -19.34 36.53 -11.57
C PHE A 117 -18.53 35.39 -12.21
N ARG A 118 -17.34 35.67 -12.73
CA ARG A 118 -16.46 34.65 -13.32
C ARG A 118 -16.07 33.59 -12.29
N VAL A 119 -15.65 33.99 -11.09
CA VAL A 119 -15.25 33.04 -10.03
C VAL A 119 -16.43 32.15 -9.62
N LEU A 120 -17.61 32.73 -9.44
CA LEU A 120 -18.84 31.98 -9.13
C LEU A 120 -19.22 31.03 -10.26
N ALA A 121 -19.11 31.46 -11.52
CA ALA A 121 -19.42 30.63 -12.69
C ALA A 121 -18.42 29.47 -12.84
N ASP A 122 -17.12 29.74 -12.70
CA ASP A 122 -16.07 28.72 -12.76
C ASP A 122 -16.26 27.67 -11.65
N TYR A 123 -16.61 28.12 -10.44
CA TYR A 123 -16.91 27.23 -9.31
C TYR A 123 -18.20 26.42 -9.53
N PHE A 124 -19.26 27.05 -10.04
CA PHE A 124 -20.51 26.36 -10.38
C PHE A 124 -20.31 25.26 -11.44
N HIS A 125 -19.51 25.55 -12.47
CA HIS A 125 -19.14 24.55 -13.48
C HIS A 125 -18.34 23.38 -12.86
N LEU A 126 -17.43 23.67 -11.93
CA LEU A 126 -16.67 22.66 -11.20
C LEU A 126 -17.60 21.77 -10.34
N LEU A 127 -18.55 22.37 -9.62
CA LEU A 127 -19.52 21.63 -8.81
C LEU A 127 -20.41 20.73 -9.69
N ARG A 128 -20.94 21.23 -10.82
CA ARG A 128 -21.71 20.39 -11.76
C ARG A 128 -20.91 19.22 -12.31
N LYS A 129 -19.62 19.45 -12.59
CA LYS A 129 -18.72 18.38 -13.01
C LYS A 129 -18.54 17.36 -11.89
N TRP A 130 -18.30 17.79 -10.66
CA TRP A 130 -18.14 16.87 -9.53
C TRP A 130 -19.41 16.09 -9.19
N GLU A 131 -20.57 16.72 -9.27
CA GLU A 131 -21.87 16.05 -9.14
C GLU A 131 -21.98 14.88 -10.12
N THR A 132 -21.50 15.05 -11.35
CA THR A 132 -21.55 14.03 -12.41
C THR A 132 -20.44 12.98 -12.27
N ASP A 133 -19.20 13.42 -12.07
CA ASP A 133 -18.02 12.53 -12.06
C ASP A 133 -17.94 11.67 -10.79
N TYR A 134 -18.48 12.16 -9.68
CA TYR A 134 -18.44 11.51 -8.37
C TYR A 134 -19.83 11.07 -7.89
N THR A 135 -20.82 10.93 -8.78
CA THR A 135 -22.13 10.40 -8.42
C THR A 135 -21.98 8.97 -7.87
N PRO A 136 -22.49 8.66 -6.67
CA PRO A 136 -22.57 7.29 -6.17
C PRO A 136 -23.36 6.45 -7.16
N LYS A 137 -22.80 5.31 -7.58
CA LYS A 137 -23.43 4.43 -8.58
C LYS A 137 -24.46 3.51 -7.96
N THR A 138 -24.31 3.23 -6.66
CA THR A 138 -25.26 2.45 -5.88
C THR A 138 -25.66 3.21 -4.61
N PRO A 139 -26.88 2.99 -4.08
CA PRO A 139 -27.35 3.64 -2.84
C PRO A 139 -26.48 3.35 -1.60
N GLU A 140 -25.74 2.25 -1.63
CA GLU A 140 -24.88 1.78 -0.54
C GLU A 140 -23.43 2.32 -0.63
N GLU A 141 -23.07 3.03 -1.72
CA GLU A 141 -21.73 3.58 -1.92
C GLU A 141 -21.56 4.91 -1.18
N ASN A 142 -20.54 5.01 -0.33
CA ASN A 142 -20.27 6.20 0.47
C ASN A 142 -20.05 7.44 -0.42
N PRO A 143 -20.82 8.53 -0.25
CA PRO A 143 -20.74 9.67 -1.14
C PRO A 143 -19.39 10.38 -1.06
N HIS A 144 -18.71 10.50 -2.21
CA HIS A 144 -17.42 11.15 -2.28
C HIS A 144 -17.50 12.62 -1.78
N PRO A 145 -16.50 13.15 -1.03
CA PRO A 145 -16.57 14.51 -0.47
C PRO A 145 -16.83 15.62 -1.51
N ARG A 146 -16.30 15.46 -2.73
CA ARG A 146 -16.56 16.41 -3.85
C ARG A 146 -17.99 16.33 -4.36
N PHE A 147 -18.62 15.16 -4.30
CA PHE A 147 -20.05 15.00 -4.61
C PHE A 147 -20.90 15.67 -3.55
N MET A 148 -20.59 15.48 -2.27
CA MET A 148 -21.29 16.14 -1.16
C MET A 148 -21.18 17.67 -1.24
N GLU A 149 -19.98 18.21 -1.49
CA GLU A 149 -19.77 19.64 -1.71
C GLU A 149 -20.56 20.15 -2.92
N ALA A 150 -20.61 19.37 -4.01
CA ALA A 150 -21.42 19.70 -5.18
C ALA A 150 -22.90 19.79 -4.84
N ILE A 151 -23.48 18.80 -4.17
CA ILE A 151 -24.90 18.82 -3.80
C ILE A 151 -25.22 19.97 -2.82
N GLN A 152 -24.34 20.24 -1.85
CA GLN A 152 -24.58 21.28 -0.84
C GLN A 152 -24.43 22.70 -1.37
N LYS A 153 -23.50 22.93 -2.32
CA LYS A 153 -23.13 24.29 -2.75
C LYS A 153 -23.65 24.66 -4.13
N LYS A 154 -24.00 23.70 -5.00
CA LYS A 154 -24.41 23.97 -6.38
C LYS A 154 -25.61 24.90 -6.45
N ASP A 155 -26.68 24.60 -5.70
CA ASP A 155 -27.91 25.40 -5.77
C ASP A 155 -27.72 26.79 -5.16
N TYR A 156 -26.95 26.89 -4.07
CA TYR A 156 -26.60 28.17 -3.48
C TYR A 156 -25.77 29.05 -4.43
N VAL A 157 -24.75 28.48 -5.08
CA VAL A 157 -23.93 29.22 -6.06
C VAL A 157 -24.73 29.56 -7.31
N GLY A 158 -25.66 28.69 -7.73
CA GLY A 158 -26.63 28.98 -8.79
C GLY A 158 -27.50 30.19 -8.45
N TYR A 159 -28.07 30.22 -7.24
CA TYR A 159 -28.81 31.38 -6.73
C TYR A 159 -27.97 32.66 -6.72
N LEU A 160 -26.69 32.59 -6.33
CA LEU A 160 -25.79 33.74 -6.38
C LEU A 160 -25.53 34.22 -7.81
N LEU A 161 -25.41 33.32 -8.79
CA LEU A 161 -25.28 33.70 -10.19
C LEU A 161 -26.55 34.40 -10.70
N ASP A 162 -27.72 33.89 -10.35
CA ASP A 162 -29.01 34.52 -10.68
C ASP A 162 -29.14 35.89 -9.98
N PHE A 163 -28.67 36.01 -8.74
CA PHE A 163 -28.62 37.28 -8.02
C PHE A 163 -27.84 38.36 -8.80
N PHE A 164 -26.70 38.00 -9.40
CA PHE A 164 -25.90 38.91 -10.24
C PHE A 164 -26.52 39.23 -11.61
N LEU A 165 -27.52 38.46 -12.06
CA LEU A 165 -28.24 38.70 -13.30
C LEU A 165 -29.49 39.58 -13.09
N GLU A 166 -30.16 39.43 -11.94
CA GLU A 166 -31.47 40.03 -11.70
C GLU A 166 -31.46 41.30 -10.82
N ASN A 167 -30.49 41.44 -9.90
CA ASN A 167 -30.48 42.53 -8.92
C ASN A 167 -29.78 43.79 -9.44
N SER A 168 -30.02 44.92 -8.76
CA SER A 168 -29.50 46.21 -9.17
C SER A 168 -27.97 46.32 -8.98
N PRO A 169 -27.28 47.17 -9.77
CA PRO A 169 -25.84 47.40 -9.60
C PRO A 169 -25.43 47.87 -8.19
N GLU A 170 -26.32 48.54 -7.46
CA GLU A 170 -26.06 49.03 -6.10
C GLU A 170 -26.04 47.88 -5.09
N GLU A 171 -27.00 46.95 -5.20
CA GLU A 171 -27.08 45.73 -4.38
C GLU A 171 -25.91 44.79 -4.68
N GLN A 172 -25.57 44.62 -5.96
CA GLN A 172 -24.39 43.84 -6.37
C GLN A 172 -23.10 44.42 -5.77
N LYS A 173 -22.96 45.75 -5.77
CA LYS A 173 -21.78 46.43 -5.22
C LYS A 173 -21.63 46.20 -3.72
N LEU A 174 -22.75 46.25 -2.98
CA LEU A 174 -22.76 46.00 -1.53
C LEU A 174 -22.40 44.54 -1.23
N TRP A 175 -23.01 43.59 -1.96
CA TRP A 175 -22.74 42.17 -1.80
C TRP A 175 -21.27 41.84 -2.07
N ILE A 176 -20.70 42.35 -3.18
CA ILE A 176 -19.28 42.15 -3.50
C ILE A 176 -18.38 42.68 -2.39
N ALA A 177 -18.71 43.83 -1.80
CA ALA A 177 -17.92 44.42 -0.73
C ALA A 177 -17.94 43.57 0.56
N GLU A 178 -19.07 42.97 0.89
CA GLU A 178 -19.23 42.10 2.06
C GLU A 178 -18.58 40.71 1.86
N HIS A 179 -18.56 40.20 0.62
CA HIS A 179 -18.18 38.81 0.32
C HIS A 179 -16.82 38.66 -0.37
N GLN A 180 -15.95 39.69 -0.34
CA GLN A 180 -14.63 39.65 -0.98
C GLN A 180 -13.77 38.47 -0.50
N SER A 181 -13.84 38.16 0.80
CA SER A 181 -13.06 37.06 1.38
C SER A 181 -13.52 35.69 0.88
N GLU A 182 -14.81 35.52 0.63
CA GLU A 182 -15.41 34.30 0.13
C GLU A 182 -15.09 34.11 -1.35
N ILE A 183 -15.23 35.15 -2.18
CA ILE A 183 -14.82 35.12 -3.59
C ILE A 183 -13.34 34.72 -3.71
N ALA A 184 -12.46 35.27 -2.87
CA ALA A 184 -11.04 34.92 -2.86
C ALA A 184 -10.75 33.48 -2.38
N LYS A 185 -11.60 32.92 -1.50
CA LYS A 185 -11.52 31.49 -1.10
C LYS A 185 -11.95 30.59 -2.27
N LEU A 186 -13.06 30.92 -2.92
CA LEU A 186 -13.57 30.18 -4.08
C LEU A 186 -12.58 30.21 -5.24
N GLU A 187 -12.00 31.37 -5.57
CA GLU A 187 -11.00 31.48 -6.63
C GLU A 187 -9.76 30.61 -6.35
N ARG A 188 -9.27 30.61 -5.09
CA ARG A 188 -8.18 29.71 -4.68
C ARG A 188 -8.55 28.25 -4.81
N ARG A 189 -9.78 27.87 -4.43
CA ARG A 189 -10.27 26.50 -4.53
C ARG A 189 -10.39 26.06 -5.98
N VAL A 190 -10.97 26.88 -6.85
CA VAL A 190 -11.04 26.61 -8.31
C VAL A 190 -9.64 26.47 -8.90
N LYS A 191 -8.70 27.36 -8.55
CA LYS A 191 -7.32 27.32 -9.07
C LYS A 191 -6.54 26.09 -8.59
N PHE A 192 -6.67 25.73 -7.31
CA PHE A 192 -6.03 24.53 -6.75
C PHE A 192 -6.54 23.25 -7.41
N MET A 193 -7.83 23.19 -7.71
CA MET A 193 -8.45 22.01 -8.32
C MET A 193 -8.32 21.98 -9.86
N ALA A 194 -8.01 23.11 -10.49
CA ALA A 194 -7.73 23.20 -11.93
C ALA A 194 -6.31 22.75 -12.31
N ASP A 195 -5.35 22.75 -11.37
CA ASP A 195 -3.96 22.35 -11.63
C ASP A 195 -3.65 20.94 -11.08
N LYS A 196 -3.80 19.92 -11.96
CA LYS A 196 -3.22 18.56 -11.92
C LYS A 196 -3.56 17.67 -10.69
N THR A 197 -3.91 16.40 -10.98
CA THR A 197 -3.79 15.29 -10.01
C THR A 197 -2.47 15.39 -9.25
N THR A 198 -2.54 15.40 -7.93
CA THR A 198 -1.37 15.55 -7.07
C THR A 198 -0.39 14.40 -7.31
N ASN A 199 0.91 14.61 -7.06
CA ASN A 199 1.90 13.54 -7.18
C ASN A 199 1.54 12.33 -6.29
N ARG A 200 0.86 12.57 -5.16
CA ARG A 200 0.37 11.53 -4.25
C ARG A 200 -0.74 10.69 -4.88
N GLU A 201 -1.79 11.33 -5.41
CA GLU A 201 -2.89 10.64 -6.11
C GLU A 201 -2.37 9.82 -7.29
N ARG A 202 -1.44 10.36 -8.08
CA ARG A 202 -0.82 9.63 -9.20
C ARG A 202 -0.01 8.41 -8.75
N LEU A 203 0.68 8.49 -7.62
CA LEU A 203 1.44 7.36 -7.08
C LEU A 203 0.50 6.30 -6.52
N GLN A 204 -0.61 6.69 -5.89
CA GLN A 204 -1.66 5.76 -5.44
C GLN A 204 -2.28 5.02 -6.63
N GLU A 205 -2.68 5.75 -7.69
CA GLU A 205 -3.20 5.16 -8.93
C GLU A 205 -2.21 4.18 -9.57
N ILE A 206 -0.93 4.56 -9.65
CA ILE A 206 0.13 3.69 -10.20
C ILE A 206 0.33 2.45 -9.33
N THR A 207 0.31 2.60 -8.00
CA THR A 207 0.52 1.48 -7.07
C THR A 207 -0.64 0.49 -7.12
N ALA A 208 -1.88 0.99 -7.10
CA ALA A 208 -3.07 0.16 -7.29
C ALA A 208 -3.06 -0.55 -8.65
N GLY A 209 -2.61 0.13 -9.71
CA GLY A 209 -2.41 -0.47 -11.02
C GLY A 209 -1.38 -1.62 -11.02
N ILE A 210 -0.26 -1.47 -10.31
CA ILE A 210 0.75 -2.54 -10.16
C ILE A 210 0.14 -3.75 -9.42
N GLU A 211 -0.59 -3.52 -8.33
CA GLU A 211 -1.20 -4.60 -7.55
C GLU A 211 -2.21 -5.39 -8.38
N GLN A 212 -3.03 -4.69 -9.16
CA GLN A 212 -3.95 -5.31 -10.11
C GLN A 212 -3.19 -6.08 -11.21
N GLY A 213 -2.12 -5.48 -11.76
CA GLY A 213 -1.27 -6.13 -12.76
C GLY A 213 -0.60 -7.42 -12.25
N ILE A 214 -0.21 -7.47 -10.97
CA ILE A 214 0.33 -8.69 -10.33
C ILE A 214 -0.75 -9.76 -10.22
N LYS A 215 -1.99 -9.42 -9.84
CA LYS A 215 -3.10 -10.40 -9.77
C LYS A 215 -3.41 -11.02 -11.13
N GLU A 216 -3.42 -10.20 -12.18
CA GLU A 216 -3.68 -10.64 -13.56
C GLU A 216 -2.49 -11.38 -14.19
N LEU A 217 -1.30 -11.27 -13.61
CA LEU A 217 -0.06 -11.85 -14.16
C LEU A 217 -0.10 -13.37 -14.24
N PHE A 218 -0.73 -14.02 -13.27
CA PHE A 218 -0.67 -15.48 -13.08
C PHE A 218 -1.67 -16.27 -13.93
N GLU A 219 -2.26 -15.63 -14.94
CA GLU A 219 -2.85 -16.30 -16.11
C GLU A 219 -1.71 -16.72 -17.06
N SER A 220 -1.58 -18.01 -17.38
CA SER A 220 -0.33 -18.66 -17.86
C SER A 220 0.48 -17.92 -18.95
N GLU A 221 -0.16 -17.37 -19.98
CA GLU A 221 0.54 -16.66 -21.07
C GLU A 221 1.13 -15.31 -20.65
N LYS A 222 0.47 -14.62 -19.71
CA LYS A 222 0.92 -13.30 -19.22
C LYS A 222 2.18 -13.43 -18.38
N TYR A 223 2.28 -14.50 -17.59
CA TYR A 223 3.43 -14.78 -16.74
C TYR A 223 4.72 -14.94 -17.54
N MET A 224 4.70 -15.75 -18.62
CA MET A 224 5.88 -15.94 -19.49
C MET A 224 6.32 -14.64 -20.16
N ARG A 225 5.36 -13.84 -20.66
CA ARG A 225 5.67 -12.52 -21.25
C ARG A 225 6.30 -11.59 -20.22
N TYR A 226 5.82 -11.59 -18.98
CA TYR A 226 6.44 -10.83 -17.91
C TYR A 226 7.86 -11.31 -17.60
N LEU A 227 8.12 -12.61 -17.50
CA LEU A 227 9.48 -13.13 -17.27
C LEU A 227 10.43 -12.75 -18.42
N SER A 228 9.95 -12.69 -19.66
CA SER A 228 10.71 -12.19 -20.82
C SER A 228 11.03 -10.69 -20.73
N VAL A 229 10.12 -9.87 -20.20
CA VAL A 229 10.41 -8.45 -19.90
C VAL A 229 11.38 -8.33 -18.73
N MET A 230 11.17 -9.13 -17.68
CA MET A 230 12.00 -9.16 -16.49
C MET A 230 13.43 -9.57 -16.80
N SER A 231 13.67 -10.52 -17.72
CA SER A 231 15.02 -10.88 -18.13
C SER A 231 15.78 -9.69 -18.73
N LYS A 232 15.11 -8.86 -19.55
CA LYS A 232 15.69 -7.64 -20.15
C LYS A 232 15.87 -6.49 -19.15
N PHE A 233 14.91 -6.32 -18.24
CA PHE A 233 14.90 -5.24 -17.25
C PHE A 233 15.26 -5.70 -15.83
N HIS A 234 16.07 -6.76 -15.70
CA HIS A 234 16.45 -7.39 -14.42
C HIS A 234 17.16 -6.46 -13.42
N ARG A 235 17.62 -5.27 -13.86
CA ARG A 235 18.20 -4.23 -13.00
C ARG A 235 17.19 -3.21 -12.45
N TYR A 236 15.94 -3.25 -12.92
CA TYR A 236 14.84 -2.44 -12.41
C TYR A 236 14.09 -3.22 -11.32
N SER A 237 13.50 -2.49 -10.37
CA SER A 237 12.64 -3.10 -9.35
C SER A 237 11.44 -3.80 -9.99
N VAL A 238 10.89 -4.82 -9.31
CA VAL A 238 9.66 -5.52 -9.73
C VAL A 238 8.55 -4.56 -10.13
N ASN A 239 8.35 -3.49 -9.36
CA ASN A 239 7.35 -2.46 -9.66
C ASN A 239 7.62 -1.76 -10.99
N ASN A 240 8.85 -1.36 -11.27
CA ASN A 240 9.19 -0.70 -12.54
C ASN A 240 9.17 -1.67 -13.72
N THR A 241 9.59 -2.92 -13.52
CA THR A 241 9.50 -3.99 -14.51
C THR A 241 8.04 -4.30 -14.85
N MET A 242 7.16 -4.39 -13.84
CA MET A 242 5.72 -4.55 -14.01
C MET A 242 5.11 -3.35 -14.76
N LEU A 243 5.49 -2.12 -14.41
CA LEU A 243 5.02 -0.93 -15.12
C LEU A 243 5.44 -0.91 -16.59
N ILE A 244 6.66 -1.35 -16.90
CA ILE A 244 7.13 -1.47 -18.28
C ILE A 244 6.30 -2.55 -18.99
N TYR A 245 6.14 -3.73 -18.39
CA TYR A 245 5.34 -4.83 -18.93
C TYR A 245 3.90 -4.42 -19.26
N MET A 246 3.20 -3.76 -18.33
CA MET A 246 1.81 -3.33 -18.51
C MET A 246 1.63 -2.28 -19.61
N GLN A 247 2.65 -1.45 -19.86
CA GLN A 247 2.57 -0.35 -20.83
C GLN A 247 3.17 -0.71 -22.20
N ARG A 248 4.19 -1.58 -22.22
CA ARG A 248 4.94 -1.98 -23.41
C ARG A 248 5.69 -3.32 -23.17
N PRO A 249 5.01 -4.47 -23.33
CA PRO A 249 5.60 -5.78 -23.07
C PRO A 249 6.68 -6.19 -24.09
N ASP A 250 6.74 -5.52 -25.24
CA ASP A 250 7.76 -5.67 -26.28
C ASP A 250 9.00 -4.79 -26.06
N ALA A 251 9.05 -4.01 -24.98
CA ALA A 251 10.19 -3.14 -24.70
C ALA A 251 11.50 -3.93 -24.57
N THR A 252 12.59 -3.36 -25.09
CA THR A 252 13.92 -3.98 -25.09
C THR A 252 14.93 -3.15 -24.34
N LEU A 253 14.85 -1.82 -24.43
CA LEU A 253 15.76 -0.92 -23.74
C LEU A 253 15.10 0.42 -23.50
N VAL A 254 14.97 0.84 -22.25
CA VAL A 254 14.32 2.11 -21.88
C VAL A 254 15.29 3.12 -21.29
N ALA A 255 15.12 4.39 -21.66
CA ALA A 255 15.83 5.51 -21.05
C ALA A 255 15.00 6.79 -21.06
N GLY A 256 15.34 7.73 -20.18
CA GLY A 256 14.73 9.06 -20.16
C GLY A 256 15.07 9.88 -21.40
N PHE A 257 14.20 10.81 -21.78
CA PHE A 257 14.33 11.65 -22.99
C PHE A 257 15.73 12.31 -23.13
N ASN A 258 16.21 12.95 -22.05
CA ASN A 258 17.52 13.60 -22.05
C ASN A 258 18.68 12.59 -22.13
N LYS A 259 18.51 11.37 -21.63
CA LYS A 259 19.53 10.33 -21.68
C LYS A 259 19.70 9.82 -23.11
N TRP A 260 18.59 9.58 -23.82
CA TRP A 260 18.60 9.27 -25.26
C TRP A 260 19.35 10.35 -26.05
N LYS A 261 18.98 11.62 -25.83
CA LYS A 261 19.57 12.76 -26.54
C LYS A 261 21.06 12.94 -26.25
N ASN A 262 21.44 12.95 -24.97
CA ASN A 262 22.76 13.41 -24.54
C ASN A 262 23.81 12.29 -24.48
N GLN A 263 23.41 11.05 -24.17
CA GLN A 263 24.36 9.94 -24.00
C GLN A 263 24.38 9.00 -25.20
N PHE A 264 23.24 8.75 -25.82
CA PHE A 264 23.12 7.80 -26.93
C PHE A 264 23.05 8.48 -28.30
N GLU A 265 23.01 9.81 -28.34
CA GLU A 265 22.83 10.59 -29.58
C GLU A 265 21.60 10.14 -30.40
N ARG A 266 20.52 9.76 -29.70
CA ARG A 266 19.22 9.38 -30.27
C ARG A 266 18.15 10.37 -29.82
N HIS A 267 17.13 10.57 -30.64
CA HIS A 267 16.01 11.45 -30.30
C HIS A 267 14.70 10.66 -30.34
N VAL A 268 13.80 10.95 -29.40
CA VAL A 268 12.46 10.34 -29.39
C VAL A 268 11.68 10.85 -30.60
N LYS A 269 11.07 9.92 -31.34
CA LYS A 269 10.24 10.21 -32.51
C LYS A 269 9.04 11.07 -32.12
N LYS A 270 8.65 11.98 -33.01
CA LYS A 270 7.55 12.91 -32.75
C LYS A 270 6.22 12.13 -32.70
N GLY A 271 5.49 12.27 -31.59
CA GLY A 271 4.19 11.62 -31.38
C GLY A 271 4.24 10.38 -30.47
N GLU A 272 5.43 9.90 -30.12
CA GLU A 272 5.60 8.74 -29.24
C GLU A 272 5.16 9.02 -27.80
N HIS A 273 4.50 8.03 -27.19
CA HIS A 273 4.04 8.09 -25.80
C HIS A 273 5.08 7.49 -24.85
N GLY A 274 5.43 8.22 -23.79
CA GLY A 274 6.40 7.76 -22.79
C GLY A 274 5.80 6.74 -21.82
N ILE A 275 6.60 5.72 -21.51
CA ILE A 275 6.38 4.71 -20.48
C ILE A 275 6.58 5.35 -19.12
N THR A 276 5.62 5.18 -18.22
CA THR A 276 5.68 5.72 -16.84
C THR A 276 6.44 4.77 -15.94
N ILE A 277 7.46 5.26 -15.25
CA ILE A 277 8.17 4.53 -14.19
C ILE A 277 8.25 5.38 -12.92
N ILE A 278 8.53 4.75 -11.78
CA ILE A 278 8.73 5.42 -10.50
C ILE A 278 10.22 5.67 -10.31
N ALA A 279 10.62 6.93 -10.13
CA ALA A 279 12.01 7.31 -9.90
C ALA A 279 12.19 8.04 -8.55
N PRO A 280 13.26 7.72 -7.79
CA PRO A 280 13.62 8.48 -6.60
C PRO A 280 14.03 9.89 -7.00
N THR A 281 13.45 10.87 -6.35
CA THR A 281 13.75 12.29 -6.44
C THR A 281 13.85 12.85 -5.03
N PRO A 282 14.83 12.38 -4.25
CA PRO A 282 14.99 12.82 -2.88
C PRO A 282 15.19 14.34 -2.83
N TYR A 283 14.66 14.96 -1.78
CA TYR A 283 14.84 16.39 -1.54
C TYR A 283 15.46 16.60 -0.17
N LYS A 284 16.25 17.66 -0.06
CA LYS A 284 16.97 17.97 1.17
C LYS A 284 16.13 18.89 2.04
N LYS A 285 15.99 18.55 3.32
CA LYS A 285 15.29 19.35 4.32
C LYS A 285 16.23 19.64 5.47
N LYS A 286 16.29 20.90 5.87
CA LYS A 286 16.97 21.30 7.11
C LYS A 286 16.03 21.07 8.28
N ILE A 287 16.48 20.32 9.27
CA ILE A 287 15.80 20.12 10.54
C ILE A 287 16.67 20.70 11.66
N GLU A 288 16.04 21.30 12.66
CA GLU A 288 16.72 21.72 13.87
C GLU A 288 16.71 20.54 14.84
N GLU A 289 17.88 19.98 15.12
CA GLU A 289 18.04 18.86 16.06
C GLU A 289 18.84 19.36 17.28
N MET A 290 18.53 18.85 18.48
CA MET A 290 19.33 19.19 19.66
C MET A 290 20.77 18.69 19.45
N LYS A 291 21.73 19.59 19.60
CA LYS A 291 23.14 19.26 19.49
C LYS A 291 23.51 18.32 20.64
N ARG A 292 23.90 17.11 20.31
CA ARG A 292 24.29 16.08 21.30
C ARG A 292 25.80 15.95 21.37
N ASP A 293 26.32 15.74 22.56
CA ASP A 293 27.72 15.46 22.80
C ASP A 293 28.13 14.13 22.11
N PRO A 294 29.23 14.07 21.35
CA PRO A 294 29.57 12.90 20.54
C PRO A 294 29.86 11.62 21.33
N ASP A 295 30.31 11.76 22.58
CA ASP A 295 30.73 10.63 23.40
C ASP A 295 29.61 10.20 24.38
N THR A 296 28.75 11.12 24.80
CA THR A 296 27.72 10.87 25.83
C THR A 296 26.28 10.92 25.31
N HIS A 297 26.08 11.34 24.06
CA HIS A 297 24.76 11.58 23.43
C HIS A 297 23.82 12.52 24.21
N ALA A 298 24.29 13.18 25.26
CA ALA A 298 23.51 14.13 26.05
C ALA A 298 23.34 15.46 25.30
N PRO A 299 22.18 16.15 25.44
CA PRO A 299 21.97 17.46 24.83
C PRO A 299 22.96 18.48 25.40
N ILE A 300 23.74 19.12 24.53
CA ILE A 300 24.65 20.20 24.89
C ILE A 300 23.79 21.39 25.27
N LEU A 301 23.91 21.83 26.53
CA LEU A 301 23.19 22.99 27.05
C LEU A 301 24.03 24.26 26.86
N ASP A 302 23.37 25.39 26.56
CA ASP A 302 23.98 26.71 26.55
C ASP A 302 24.20 27.25 27.98
N ALA A 303 24.77 28.45 28.08
CA ALA A 303 25.07 29.09 29.36
C ALA A 303 23.83 29.36 30.23
N ASP A 304 22.63 29.34 29.63
CA ASP A 304 21.35 29.57 30.30
C ASP A 304 20.61 28.25 30.60
N GLY A 305 21.23 27.10 30.31
CA GLY A 305 20.69 25.76 30.57
C GLY A 305 19.68 25.28 29.52
N LYS A 306 19.61 25.90 28.34
CA LYS A 306 18.77 25.45 27.22
C LYS A 306 19.57 24.60 26.24
N ALA A 307 18.93 23.57 25.67
CA ALA A 307 19.56 22.73 24.66
C ALA A 307 19.95 23.55 23.41
N VAL A 308 21.22 23.48 23.03
CA VAL A 308 21.75 24.12 21.83
C VAL A 308 21.21 23.38 20.62
N MET A 309 20.49 24.07 19.73
CA MET A 309 19.98 23.50 18.48
C MET A 309 21.03 23.59 17.37
N GLU A 310 21.15 22.55 16.55
CA GLU A 310 21.98 22.50 15.36
C GLU A 310 21.12 22.24 14.11
N GLU A 311 21.31 23.03 13.04
CA GLU A 311 20.68 22.76 11.75
C GLU A 311 21.38 21.58 11.07
N LYS A 312 20.66 20.46 10.92
CA LYS A 312 21.11 19.28 10.17
C LYS A 312 20.32 19.14 8.89
N GLU A 313 21.03 18.97 7.78
CA GLU A 313 20.43 18.73 6.47
C GLU A 313 20.21 17.23 6.29
N ILE A 314 18.94 16.80 6.33
CA ILE A 314 18.55 15.41 6.06
C ILE A 314 18.02 15.30 4.62
N GLU A 315 18.32 14.18 3.97
CA GLU A 315 17.80 13.84 2.65
C GLU A 315 16.54 12.99 2.82
N ILE A 316 15.39 13.53 2.43
CA ILE A 316 14.11 12.85 2.52
C ILE A 316 13.86 12.08 1.22
N PRO A 317 13.70 10.75 1.27
CA PRO A 317 13.38 9.96 0.10
C PRO A 317 11.98 10.34 -0.40
N MET A 318 11.91 10.79 -1.65
CA MET A 318 10.65 11.10 -2.34
C MET A 318 10.67 10.38 -3.69
N PHE A 319 9.54 9.85 -4.11
CA PHE A 319 9.39 9.22 -5.41
C PHE A 319 8.46 10.05 -6.27
N ARG A 320 8.68 10.03 -7.60
CA ARG A 320 7.74 10.64 -8.54
C ARG A 320 7.60 9.80 -9.80
N PRO A 321 6.43 9.82 -10.44
CA PRO A 321 6.26 9.25 -11.76
C PRO A 321 7.08 10.04 -12.79
N VAL A 322 7.93 9.36 -13.56
CA VAL A 322 8.70 9.94 -14.67
C VAL A 322 8.45 9.18 -15.96
N LYS A 323 8.76 9.81 -17.09
CA LYS A 323 8.58 9.23 -18.42
C LYS A 323 9.91 8.76 -19.01
N VAL A 324 9.94 7.50 -19.42
CA VAL A 324 11.01 6.88 -20.20
C VAL A 324 10.49 6.41 -21.56
N PHE A 325 11.39 6.13 -22.49
CA PHE A 325 11.06 5.74 -23.85
C PHE A 325 11.90 4.52 -24.21
N ASP A 326 11.28 3.57 -24.91
CA ASP A 326 11.97 2.42 -25.48
C ASP A 326 12.82 2.82 -26.70
N VAL A 327 13.87 2.05 -27.00
CA VAL A 327 14.76 2.30 -28.15
C VAL A 327 14.00 2.35 -29.48
N SER A 328 12.96 1.54 -29.68
CA SER A 328 12.12 1.53 -30.89
C SER A 328 11.42 2.89 -31.13
N GLN A 329 11.20 3.65 -30.06
CA GLN A 329 10.60 5.00 -30.08
C GLN A 329 11.60 6.09 -30.42
N THR A 330 12.86 5.73 -30.71
CA THR A 330 13.93 6.70 -30.95
C THR A 330 14.58 6.49 -32.31
N ASP A 331 15.01 7.59 -32.93
CA ASP A 331 15.84 7.59 -34.13
C ASP A 331 17.24 8.15 -33.81
N GLY A 332 18.27 7.57 -34.42
CA GLY A 332 19.65 8.01 -34.23
C GLY A 332 20.66 6.90 -34.48
N LYS A 333 21.88 7.06 -33.96
CA LYS A 333 22.98 6.10 -34.16
C LYS A 333 22.60 4.70 -33.65
N PRO A 334 22.86 3.63 -34.42
CA PRO A 334 22.62 2.26 -33.95
C PRO A 334 23.39 2.03 -32.63
N LEU A 335 22.72 1.41 -31.66
CA LEU A 335 23.34 1.08 -30.39
C LEU A 335 24.25 -0.15 -30.57
N PRO A 336 25.33 -0.29 -29.78
CA PRO A 336 26.09 -1.53 -29.72
C PRO A 336 25.16 -2.65 -29.26
N GLU A 337 25.06 -3.73 -30.04
CA GLU A 337 24.32 -4.93 -29.62
C GLU A 337 25.08 -5.60 -28.48
N LEU A 338 24.41 -5.83 -27.36
CA LEU A 338 24.86 -6.81 -26.37
C LEU A 338 24.64 -8.19 -27.00
N ALA A 339 25.71 -8.76 -27.54
CA ALA A 339 25.87 -10.14 -27.98
C ALA A 339 24.59 -10.87 -28.44
N SER A 340 24.38 -10.87 -29.76
CA SER A 340 23.72 -11.89 -30.60
C SER A 340 22.67 -12.80 -29.94
N SER A 341 21.42 -12.72 -30.42
CA SER A 341 20.42 -13.79 -30.27
C SER A 341 21.02 -15.15 -30.63
N LEU A 342 20.96 -16.08 -29.69
CA LEU A 342 21.49 -17.43 -29.83
C LEU A 342 20.35 -18.36 -30.22
N SER A 343 20.12 -18.52 -31.52
CA SER A 343 19.21 -19.56 -32.00
C SER A 343 19.88 -20.94 -31.86
N GLY A 344 19.23 -21.84 -31.11
CA GLY A 344 19.39 -23.30 -31.18
C GLY A 344 20.70 -23.93 -30.66
N THR A 345 21.79 -23.18 -30.48
CA THR A 345 23.07 -23.68 -29.93
C THR A 345 23.64 -22.67 -28.93
N VAL A 346 24.20 -23.16 -27.82
CA VAL A 346 24.86 -22.28 -26.83
C VAL A 346 26.25 -21.97 -27.38
N PRO A 347 26.51 -20.77 -27.96
CA PRO A 347 27.81 -20.48 -28.51
C PRO A 347 28.86 -20.56 -27.40
N HIS A 348 29.98 -21.19 -27.73
CA HIS A 348 31.02 -21.50 -26.76
C HIS A 348 30.45 -22.21 -25.52
N TYR A 349 29.57 -23.20 -25.70
CA TYR A 349 28.97 -24.02 -24.64
C TYR A 349 29.93 -24.37 -23.50
N GLU A 350 31.15 -24.82 -23.82
CA GLU A 350 32.19 -25.13 -22.83
C GLU A 350 32.69 -23.92 -22.00
N ALA A 351 32.71 -22.72 -22.59
CA ALA A 351 33.03 -21.49 -21.87
C ALA A 351 31.83 -21.02 -21.04
N PHE A 352 30.61 -21.17 -21.56
CA PHE A 352 29.38 -20.82 -20.85
C PHE A 352 29.13 -21.74 -19.64
N MET A 353 29.24 -23.05 -19.81
CA MET A 353 29.13 -24.02 -18.72
C MET A 353 30.21 -23.80 -17.65
N GLU A 354 31.42 -23.42 -18.05
CA GLU A 354 32.46 -23.04 -17.10
C GLU A 354 32.09 -21.75 -16.34
N ALA A 355 31.52 -20.75 -17.02
CA ALA A 355 31.01 -19.55 -16.35
C ALA A 355 29.90 -19.88 -15.35
N LEU A 356 29.00 -20.79 -15.71
CA LEU A 356 27.93 -21.27 -14.83
C LEU A 356 28.49 -22.02 -13.63
N ARG A 357 29.47 -22.93 -13.82
CA ARG A 357 30.18 -23.61 -12.72
C ARG A 357 30.86 -22.63 -11.77
N ARG A 358 31.48 -21.56 -12.29
CA ARG A 358 32.09 -20.50 -11.46
C ARG A 358 31.06 -19.62 -10.74
N SER A 359 29.82 -19.61 -11.21
CA SER A 359 28.71 -18.81 -10.65
C SER A 359 27.86 -19.60 -9.65
N ALA A 360 27.91 -20.94 -9.72
CA ALA A 360 27.18 -21.83 -8.83
C ALA A 360 27.80 -21.83 -7.42
N PRO A 361 26.99 -21.76 -6.35
CA PRO A 361 27.48 -21.84 -4.97
C PRO A 361 28.15 -23.19 -4.64
N VAL A 362 27.73 -24.26 -5.33
CA VAL A 362 28.17 -25.63 -5.11
C VAL A 362 28.65 -26.26 -6.43
N PRO A 363 29.51 -27.29 -6.38
CA PRO A 363 30.01 -27.96 -7.58
C PRO A 363 28.89 -28.58 -8.42
N ILE A 364 28.98 -28.44 -9.75
CA ILE A 364 28.10 -29.09 -10.72
C ILE A 364 28.80 -30.35 -11.26
N GLU A 365 28.17 -31.49 -11.09
CA GLU A 365 28.64 -32.81 -11.51
C GLU A 365 27.65 -33.47 -12.48
N PHE A 366 28.15 -34.41 -13.29
CA PHE A 366 27.33 -35.18 -14.23
C PHE A 366 27.25 -36.62 -13.78
N GLU A 367 26.05 -37.20 -13.79
CA GLU A 367 25.82 -38.61 -13.49
C GLU A 367 24.68 -39.22 -14.32
N PRO A 368 24.63 -40.55 -14.49
CA PRO A 368 23.49 -41.22 -15.12
C PRO A 368 22.22 -41.08 -14.27
N MET A 369 21.12 -40.63 -14.88
CA MET A 369 19.81 -40.47 -14.23
C MET A 369 18.67 -41.01 -15.11
N ALA A 370 17.48 -41.15 -14.53
CA ALA A 370 16.27 -41.54 -15.27
C ALA A 370 15.83 -40.46 -16.26
N GLU A 371 15.13 -40.84 -17.35
CA GLU A 371 14.75 -39.91 -18.43
C GLU A 371 13.83 -38.77 -18.01
N ASN A 372 13.12 -38.93 -16.89
CA ASN A 372 12.20 -37.95 -16.32
C ASN A 372 12.84 -37.00 -15.29
N MET A 373 14.17 -37.06 -15.11
CA MET A 373 14.92 -36.23 -14.17
C MET A 373 16.12 -35.62 -14.89
N ASP A 374 16.11 -34.30 -15.06
CA ASP A 374 17.19 -33.58 -15.74
C ASP A 374 18.35 -33.21 -14.79
N GLY A 375 18.05 -33.03 -13.50
CA GLY A 375 19.03 -32.78 -12.46
C GLY A 375 18.39 -32.71 -11.07
N TYR A 376 19.23 -32.56 -10.05
CA TYR A 376 18.81 -32.22 -8.69
C TYR A 376 19.94 -31.54 -7.91
N PHE A 377 19.57 -30.63 -7.01
CA PHE A 377 20.45 -30.11 -5.95
C PHE A 377 20.41 -31.01 -4.71
N SER A 378 21.58 -31.39 -4.19
CA SER A 378 21.72 -32.10 -2.93
C SER A 378 22.25 -31.18 -1.85
N SER A 379 21.38 -30.73 -0.93
CA SER A 379 21.79 -29.96 0.26
C SER A 379 22.73 -30.76 1.17
N ASP A 380 22.49 -32.08 1.30
CA ASP A 380 23.32 -32.93 2.16
C ASP A 380 24.77 -33.01 1.68
N GLN A 381 24.96 -33.21 0.38
CA GLN A 381 26.28 -33.36 -0.23
C GLN A 381 26.87 -32.03 -0.71
N GLN A 382 26.09 -30.94 -0.65
CA GLN A 382 26.45 -29.61 -1.17
C GLN A 382 26.99 -29.70 -2.61
N ARG A 383 26.20 -30.33 -3.49
CA ARG A 383 26.50 -30.48 -4.92
C ARG A 383 25.23 -30.41 -5.78
N ILE A 384 25.40 -30.03 -7.04
CA ILE A 384 24.38 -30.11 -8.09
C ILE A 384 24.73 -31.30 -8.98
N ALA A 385 23.78 -32.20 -9.20
CA ALA A 385 23.94 -33.32 -10.11
C ALA A 385 23.05 -33.11 -11.35
N ILE A 386 23.63 -33.26 -12.54
CA ILE A 386 22.95 -33.09 -13.84
C ILE A 386 23.03 -34.39 -14.63
N ARG A 387 21.96 -34.73 -15.35
CA ARG A 387 21.89 -35.96 -16.15
C ARG A 387 22.87 -35.94 -17.33
N GLU A 388 23.60 -37.03 -17.50
CA GLU A 388 24.47 -37.25 -18.68
C GLU A 388 23.67 -37.46 -19.98
N GLY A 389 24.19 -36.93 -21.09
CA GLY A 389 23.67 -37.20 -22.44
C GLY A 389 22.48 -36.35 -22.90
N MET A 390 22.12 -35.31 -22.14
CA MET A 390 21.11 -34.32 -22.56
C MET A 390 21.65 -33.35 -23.63
N SER A 391 20.75 -32.66 -24.34
CA SER A 391 21.16 -31.56 -25.24
C SER A 391 21.84 -30.41 -24.48
N GLU A 392 22.64 -29.60 -25.15
CA GLU A 392 23.31 -28.42 -24.55
C GLU A 392 22.30 -27.47 -23.89
N VAL A 393 21.16 -27.25 -24.55
CA VAL A 393 20.07 -26.38 -24.06
C VAL A 393 19.43 -26.94 -22.79
N GLN A 394 19.08 -28.24 -22.79
CA GLN A 394 18.52 -28.91 -21.60
C GLN A 394 19.53 -28.91 -20.45
N THR A 395 20.80 -29.16 -20.75
CA THR A 395 21.88 -29.18 -19.75
C THR A 395 22.05 -27.82 -19.08
N VAL A 396 22.07 -26.74 -19.86
CA VAL A 396 22.16 -25.38 -19.31
C VAL A 396 20.91 -25.05 -18.49
N SER A 397 19.72 -25.31 -19.03
CA SER A 397 18.45 -25.03 -18.34
C SER A 397 18.35 -25.74 -16.99
N ALA A 398 18.70 -27.04 -16.95
CA ALA A 398 18.73 -27.82 -15.73
C ALA A 398 19.81 -27.29 -14.76
N ALA A 399 21.02 -27.00 -15.25
CA ALA A 399 22.09 -26.47 -14.40
C ALA A 399 21.75 -25.11 -13.77
N VAL A 400 21.08 -24.21 -14.50
CA VAL A 400 20.62 -22.92 -13.96
C VAL A 400 19.50 -23.13 -12.93
N HIS A 401 18.54 -24.02 -13.23
CA HIS A 401 17.45 -24.39 -12.31
C HIS A 401 17.99 -24.92 -10.98
N GLU A 402 18.89 -25.90 -11.03
CA GLU A 402 19.49 -26.47 -9.81
C GLU A 402 20.42 -25.47 -9.09
N THR A 403 21.04 -24.55 -9.83
CA THR A 403 21.79 -23.44 -9.23
C THR A 403 20.86 -22.50 -8.47
N ALA A 404 19.66 -22.21 -8.99
CA ALA A 404 18.66 -21.42 -8.28
C ALA A 404 18.23 -22.13 -6.98
N HIS A 405 17.97 -23.44 -7.02
CA HIS A 405 17.72 -24.26 -5.83
C HIS A 405 18.84 -24.16 -4.79
N SER A 406 20.10 -24.31 -5.21
CA SER A 406 21.24 -24.18 -4.28
C SER A 406 21.42 -22.76 -3.68
N LYS A 407 20.97 -21.72 -4.39
CA LYS A 407 21.05 -20.34 -3.91
C LYS A 407 19.94 -20.04 -2.90
N LEU A 408 18.71 -20.47 -3.19
CA LEU A 408 17.49 -20.07 -2.47
C LEU A 408 16.97 -21.11 -1.48
N HIS A 409 17.10 -22.39 -1.79
CA HIS A 409 16.38 -23.49 -1.15
C HIS A 409 17.33 -24.49 -0.51
N ASP A 410 18.47 -24.03 0.03
CA ASP A 410 19.39 -24.86 0.81
C ASP A 410 19.05 -24.82 2.30
N PRO A 411 18.43 -25.87 2.89
CA PRO A 411 18.07 -25.89 4.30
C PRO A 411 19.24 -25.61 5.25
N LYS A 412 20.48 -25.94 4.85
CA LYS A 412 21.67 -25.71 5.67
C LYS A 412 22.08 -24.24 5.78
N LYS A 413 21.70 -23.39 4.83
CA LYS A 413 21.86 -21.93 4.97
C LYS A 413 20.90 -21.33 6.00
N TYR A 414 19.83 -22.04 6.30
CA TYR A 414 18.80 -21.64 7.26
C TYR A 414 18.99 -22.28 8.65
N GLU A 415 20.09 -23.01 8.90
CA GLU A 415 20.53 -23.28 10.27
C GLU A 415 21.04 -21.96 10.87
N ALA A 416 20.17 -21.29 11.62
CA ALA A 416 20.47 -20.00 12.21
C ALA A 416 21.65 -20.09 13.18
N GLU A 417 22.71 -19.31 12.93
CA GLU A 417 23.63 -18.97 14.01
C GLU A 417 22.88 -18.10 15.02
N PRO A 418 22.89 -18.43 16.32
CA PRO A 418 22.21 -17.63 17.33
C PRO A 418 22.87 -16.25 17.37
N THR A 419 22.10 -15.22 17.03
CA THR A 419 22.51 -13.82 17.21
C THR A 419 22.09 -13.36 18.60
N TRP A 420 22.70 -12.29 19.11
CA TRP A 420 22.43 -11.74 20.42
C TRP A 420 21.83 -10.34 20.29
N LYS A 421 20.98 -9.97 21.23
CA LYS A 421 20.36 -8.66 21.35
C LYS A 421 20.47 -8.11 22.76
N ILE A 422 20.35 -6.80 22.88
CA ILE A 422 20.21 -6.08 24.15
C ILE A 422 18.74 -5.75 24.34
N VAL A 423 18.21 -6.07 25.51
CA VAL A 423 16.84 -5.78 25.92
C VAL A 423 16.85 -4.87 27.15
N MET A 424 15.87 -3.97 27.24
CA MET A 424 15.60 -3.18 28.44
C MET A 424 14.65 -3.97 29.32
N VAL A 425 15.04 -4.23 30.56
CA VAL A 425 14.26 -5.00 31.53
C VAL A 425 13.89 -4.11 32.70
N SER A 426 12.59 -4.00 32.97
CA SER A 426 12.07 -3.31 34.15
C SER A 426 12.17 -4.19 35.40
N GLU A 427 12.25 -3.60 36.58
CA GLU A 427 12.15 -4.33 37.86
C GLU A 427 10.82 -5.11 38.01
N GLY A 428 9.80 -4.77 37.22
CA GLY A 428 8.52 -5.48 37.13
C GLY A 428 8.51 -6.69 36.19
N GLY A 429 9.62 -6.96 35.48
CA GLY A 429 9.76 -8.10 34.57
C GLY A 429 9.39 -7.82 33.10
N THR A 430 9.02 -6.59 32.75
CA THR A 430 8.74 -6.16 31.37
C THR A 430 10.03 -6.05 30.58
N LYS A 431 10.08 -6.58 29.36
CA LYS A 431 11.25 -6.53 28.48
C LYS A 431 10.93 -5.83 27.16
N HIS A 432 11.85 -4.99 26.67
CA HIS A 432 11.76 -4.34 25.36
C HIS A 432 13.07 -4.45 24.58
N ASP A 433 13.02 -4.70 23.28
CA ASP A 433 14.22 -4.74 22.46
C ASP A 433 14.86 -3.34 22.36
N PHE A 434 16.16 -3.27 22.66
CA PHE A 434 16.92 -2.01 22.66
C PHE A 434 17.84 -1.92 21.44
N ARG A 435 18.67 -2.95 21.24
CA ARG A 435 19.61 -3.04 20.10
C ARG A 435 19.74 -4.50 19.66
N LEU A 436 19.78 -4.72 18.35
CA LEU A 436 19.83 -6.04 17.71
C LEU A 436 21.20 -6.29 17.06
N ASP A 437 21.39 -7.48 16.49
CA ASP A 437 22.49 -7.86 15.57
C ASP A 437 23.89 -7.98 16.19
N PHE A 438 24.04 -8.55 17.39
CA PHE A 438 25.35 -8.90 17.95
C PHE A 438 25.74 -10.34 17.59
N ALA A 439 27.00 -10.54 17.18
CA ALA A 439 27.47 -11.87 16.77
C ALA A 439 27.77 -12.77 17.98
N THR A 440 28.03 -12.19 19.17
CA THR A 440 28.29 -12.94 20.40
C THR A 440 27.68 -12.25 21.62
N GLU A 441 27.37 -13.04 22.66
CA GLU A 441 26.92 -12.54 23.98
C GLU A 441 27.87 -11.48 24.52
N ALA A 442 29.18 -11.71 24.43
CA ALA A 442 30.20 -10.81 24.95
C ALA A 442 30.21 -9.43 24.26
N GLU A 443 29.92 -9.37 22.96
CA GLU A 443 29.80 -8.10 22.23
C GLU A 443 28.55 -7.33 22.66
N ALA A 444 27.43 -8.02 22.84
CA ALA A 444 26.19 -7.44 23.36
C ALA A 444 26.35 -6.96 24.82
N GLU A 445 27.03 -7.73 25.66
CA GLU A 445 27.31 -7.37 27.06
C GLU A 445 28.21 -6.14 27.16
N GLN A 446 29.25 -6.09 26.33
CA GLN A 446 30.15 -4.94 26.28
C GLN A 446 29.40 -3.68 25.82
N ALA A 447 28.58 -3.79 24.77
CA ALA A 447 27.77 -2.68 24.29
C ALA A 447 26.73 -2.22 25.33
N ALA A 448 26.05 -3.14 26.03
CA ALA A 448 25.13 -2.81 27.11
C ALA A 448 25.82 -2.12 28.30
N ALA A 449 27.05 -2.54 28.63
CA ALA A 449 27.84 -1.95 29.70
C ALA A 449 28.38 -0.55 29.35
N GLU A 450 28.75 -0.31 28.08
CA GLU A 450 29.21 0.99 27.59
C GLU A 450 28.09 2.03 27.54
N GLU A 451 26.86 1.62 27.18
CA GLU A 451 25.68 2.51 27.15
C GLU A 451 25.29 3.02 28.55
N GLY A 452 25.61 2.26 29.61
CA GLY A 452 25.45 2.71 31.00
C GLY A 452 24.02 3.14 31.37
N TRP A 453 23.02 2.54 30.72
CA TRP A 453 21.65 3.02 30.76
C TRP A 453 20.89 2.49 31.99
N ARG A 454 20.43 3.42 32.84
CA ARG A 454 19.48 3.17 33.93
C ARG A 454 18.45 4.29 33.93
N TYR A 455 17.20 3.91 33.77
CA TYR A 455 16.07 4.84 33.71
C TYR A 455 15.03 4.41 34.74
N VAL A 456 14.46 5.36 35.47
CA VAL A 456 13.34 5.09 36.37
C VAL A 456 12.13 5.76 35.76
N ASP A 457 11.13 4.98 35.38
CA ASP A 457 9.94 5.51 34.71
C ASP A 457 9.01 6.26 35.69
N GLU A 458 7.95 6.87 35.15
CA GLU A 458 6.95 7.63 35.90
C GLU A 458 6.24 6.77 36.97
N ASN A 459 6.24 5.45 36.77
CA ASN A 459 5.69 4.45 37.68
C ASN A 459 6.70 3.97 38.75
N ARG A 460 7.91 4.54 38.77
CA ARG A 460 9.03 4.22 39.66
C ARG A 460 9.66 2.85 39.45
N PHE A 461 9.51 2.22 38.28
CA PHE A 461 10.25 1.01 37.95
C PHE A 461 11.64 1.36 37.42
N GLU A 462 12.68 0.74 37.99
CA GLU A 462 14.04 0.84 37.44
C GLU A 462 14.17 -0.08 36.21
N TRP A 463 14.59 0.50 35.09
CA TRP A 463 14.89 -0.16 33.84
C TRP A 463 16.40 -0.32 33.69
N ARG A 464 16.83 -1.51 33.28
CA ARG A 464 18.24 -1.87 33.08
C ARG A 464 18.41 -2.60 31.75
N LEU A 465 19.58 -2.46 31.15
CA LEU A 465 19.92 -3.24 29.96
C LEU A 465 20.37 -4.64 30.37
N GLU A 466 19.81 -5.66 29.73
CA GLU A 466 20.20 -7.07 29.81
C GLU A 466 20.45 -7.59 28.39
N VAL A 467 21.17 -8.70 28.28
CA VAL A 467 21.54 -9.32 27.00
C VAL A 467 20.80 -10.65 26.87
N GLU A 468 20.24 -10.91 25.70
CA GLU A 468 19.47 -12.12 25.39
C GLU A 468 19.79 -12.65 23.99
N GLU A 469 19.56 -13.95 23.77
CA GLU A 469 19.63 -14.53 22.44
C GLU A 469 18.46 -14.03 21.58
N ASP A 470 18.76 -13.58 20.36
CA ASP A 470 17.78 -13.18 19.36
C ASP A 470 17.37 -14.38 18.50
N LEU A 471 16.14 -14.83 18.74
CA LEU A 471 15.51 -15.96 18.03
C LEU A 471 14.67 -15.51 16.83
N THR A 472 14.60 -14.20 16.53
CA THR A 472 13.74 -13.67 15.44
C THR A 472 14.27 -13.99 14.05
N ALA A 473 15.59 -14.14 13.89
CA ALA A 473 16.22 -14.57 12.64
C ALA A 473 15.85 -16.01 12.21
N VAL A 474 15.30 -16.82 13.12
CA VAL A 474 15.11 -18.29 12.94
C VAL A 474 13.78 -18.67 12.27
N LYS A 475 12.86 -17.73 12.00
CA LYS A 475 11.51 -18.04 11.49
C LYS A 475 11.19 -17.43 10.12
N GLN A 476 11.99 -17.70 9.09
CA GLN A 476 11.40 -17.78 7.75
C GLN A 476 10.73 -19.15 7.63
N ALA A 477 9.40 -19.18 7.61
CA ALA A 477 8.62 -20.39 7.45
C ALA A 477 9.12 -21.18 6.23
N ALA A 478 9.35 -22.49 6.40
CA ALA A 478 9.76 -23.37 5.31
C ALA A 478 8.78 -23.21 4.14
N LYS A 479 9.27 -22.72 2.99
CA LYS A 479 8.46 -22.54 1.80
C LYS A 479 7.93 -23.91 1.36
N ASN A 480 6.65 -23.99 0.97
CA ASN A 480 6.14 -25.21 0.35
C ASN A 480 6.91 -25.45 -0.96
N ARG A 481 7.32 -26.71 -1.20
CA ARG A 481 8.05 -27.16 -2.39
C ARG A 481 7.52 -26.58 -3.70
N ASN A 482 6.19 -26.47 -3.88
CA ASN A 482 5.63 -25.86 -5.10
C ASN A 482 6.07 -24.41 -5.32
N THR A 483 6.27 -23.63 -4.25
CA THR A 483 6.80 -22.26 -4.33
C THR A 483 8.27 -22.25 -4.70
N GLU A 484 9.04 -23.19 -4.17
CA GLU A 484 10.45 -23.33 -4.49
C GLU A 484 10.67 -23.71 -5.96
N GLU A 485 9.88 -24.65 -6.49
CA GLU A 485 9.94 -25.03 -7.91
C GLU A 485 9.50 -23.86 -8.81
N VAL A 486 8.42 -23.14 -8.50
CA VAL A 486 8.01 -21.96 -9.29
C VAL A 486 9.11 -20.90 -9.31
N GLU A 487 9.73 -20.61 -8.16
CA GLU A 487 10.83 -19.64 -8.08
C GLU A 487 12.03 -20.09 -8.92
N ALA A 488 12.47 -21.34 -8.75
CA ALA A 488 13.61 -21.91 -9.48
C ALA A 488 13.37 -21.98 -11.00
N GLU A 489 12.19 -22.43 -11.43
CA GLU A 489 11.83 -22.49 -12.85
C GLU A 489 11.73 -21.09 -13.46
N SER A 490 11.14 -20.13 -12.74
CA SER A 490 11.03 -18.74 -13.21
C SER A 490 12.39 -18.08 -13.37
N ILE A 491 13.31 -18.36 -12.44
CA ILE A 491 14.71 -17.88 -12.51
C ILE A 491 15.42 -18.54 -13.69
N SER A 492 15.30 -19.86 -13.85
CA SER A 492 15.91 -20.60 -14.97
C SER A 492 15.43 -20.05 -16.31
N TYR A 493 14.11 -19.89 -16.46
CA TYR A 493 13.53 -19.29 -17.66
C TYR A 493 14.06 -17.88 -17.91
N ALA A 494 14.07 -17.00 -16.91
CA ALA A 494 14.53 -15.62 -17.08
C ALA A 494 16.02 -15.52 -17.46
N VAL A 495 16.88 -16.32 -16.83
CA VAL A 495 18.32 -16.38 -17.11
C VAL A 495 18.56 -16.94 -18.51
N CYS A 496 17.90 -18.05 -18.88
CA CYS A 496 18.00 -18.63 -20.21
C CYS A 496 17.54 -17.65 -21.30
N GLN A 497 16.40 -16.98 -21.09
CA GLN A 497 15.89 -15.95 -22.00
C GLN A 497 16.86 -14.77 -22.16
N TYR A 498 17.52 -14.34 -21.08
CA TYR A 498 18.53 -13.27 -21.15
C TYR A 498 19.69 -13.64 -22.07
N PHE A 499 20.17 -14.88 -21.99
CA PHE A 499 21.23 -15.40 -22.85
C PHE A 499 20.72 -15.93 -24.20
N GLY A 500 19.46 -15.68 -24.55
CA GLY A 500 18.87 -16.10 -25.83
C GLY A 500 18.62 -17.61 -25.97
N ILE A 501 18.71 -18.38 -24.89
CA ILE A 501 18.52 -19.83 -24.88
C ILE A 501 17.01 -20.13 -24.85
N GLN A 502 16.51 -20.77 -25.91
CA GLN A 502 15.09 -21.12 -26.03
C GLN A 502 14.74 -22.34 -25.18
N THR A 503 14.02 -22.13 -24.09
CA THR A 503 13.41 -23.18 -23.25
C THR A 503 11.97 -23.43 -23.73
N GLY A 504 11.52 -24.69 -23.78
CA GLY A 504 10.20 -25.07 -24.34
C GLY A 504 8.98 -24.49 -23.61
N GLU A 505 7.83 -24.43 -24.29
CA GLU A 505 6.59 -23.76 -23.83
C GLU A 505 5.84 -24.47 -22.67
N ASN A 506 6.16 -25.73 -22.38
CA ASN A 506 5.41 -26.56 -21.42
C ASN A 506 5.82 -26.38 -19.94
N SER A 507 6.71 -25.44 -19.60
CA SER A 507 7.27 -25.35 -18.24
C SER A 507 6.29 -24.84 -17.17
N PHE A 508 5.30 -24.01 -17.49
CA PHE A 508 4.50 -23.30 -16.46
C PHE A 508 3.00 -23.67 -16.41
N GLY A 509 2.60 -24.86 -16.87
CA GLY A 509 1.18 -25.27 -16.94
C GLY A 509 0.44 -25.28 -15.59
N TYR A 510 1.17 -25.24 -14.48
CA TYR A 510 0.65 -25.29 -13.11
C TYR A 510 0.68 -23.93 -12.38
N ILE A 511 1.16 -22.85 -13.02
CA ILE A 511 1.33 -21.52 -12.39
C ILE A 511 0.00 -20.92 -11.90
N ALA A 512 -1.08 -21.09 -12.68
CA ALA A 512 -2.41 -20.57 -12.34
C ALA A 512 -3.00 -21.27 -11.11
N SER A 513 -2.73 -22.58 -10.98
CA SER A 513 -3.11 -23.36 -9.80
C SER A 513 -2.27 -22.95 -8.58
N TRP A 514 -0.98 -22.70 -8.76
CA TRP A 514 -0.09 -22.26 -7.68
C TRP A 514 -0.46 -20.87 -7.13
N SER A 515 -0.92 -19.95 -7.97
CA SER A 515 -1.26 -18.59 -7.55
C SER A 515 -2.64 -18.45 -6.89
N LYS A 516 -3.54 -19.43 -7.04
CA LYS A 516 -4.96 -19.30 -6.69
C LYS A 516 -5.21 -19.05 -5.20
N ASP A 517 -4.40 -19.69 -4.35
CA ASP A 517 -4.57 -19.65 -2.88
C ASP A 517 -3.54 -18.75 -2.19
N LYS A 518 -2.81 -17.91 -2.95
CA LYS A 518 -1.76 -17.04 -2.42
C LYS A 518 -2.22 -15.61 -2.26
N GLU A 519 -1.85 -15.00 -1.14
CA GLU A 519 -2.06 -13.57 -0.94
C GLU A 519 -1.16 -12.74 -1.87
N LEU A 520 -1.59 -11.52 -2.19
CA LEU A 520 -0.84 -10.59 -3.03
C LEU A 520 0.57 -10.30 -2.48
N LYS A 521 0.71 -10.26 -1.14
CA LYS A 521 2.00 -10.03 -0.47
C LYS A 521 2.98 -11.17 -0.75
N GLU A 522 2.52 -12.42 -0.74
CA GLU A 522 3.34 -13.59 -1.05
C GLU A 522 3.76 -13.63 -2.52
N LEU A 523 2.82 -13.40 -3.43
CA LEU A 523 3.09 -13.36 -4.87
C LEU A 523 4.14 -12.29 -5.20
N ARG A 524 4.00 -11.11 -4.59
CA ARG A 524 4.96 -10.01 -4.74
C ARG A 524 6.34 -10.36 -4.17
N ALA A 525 6.40 -11.01 -3.01
CA ALA A 525 7.67 -11.44 -2.41
C ALA A 525 8.39 -12.49 -3.28
N SER A 526 7.64 -13.41 -3.89
CA SER A 526 8.17 -14.41 -4.81
C SER A 526 8.72 -13.74 -6.08
N LEU A 527 7.99 -12.80 -6.69
CA LEU A 527 8.47 -12.02 -7.84
C LEU A 527 9.74 -11.21 -7.53
N ASP A 528 9.87 -10.66 -6.32
CA ASP A 528 11.06 -9.93 -5.88
C ASP A 528 12.26 -10.87 -5.69
N THR A 529 12.03 -12.05 -5.12
CA THR A 529 13.03 -13.12 -5.00
C THR A 529 13.51 -13.57 -6.37
N ILE A 530 12.59 -13.84 -7.30
CA ILE A 530 12.88 -14.23 -8.68
C ILE A 530 13.70 -13.14 -9.38
N ASN A 531 13.28 -11.87 -9.29
CA ASN A 531 13.95 -10.75 -9.96
C ASN A 531 15.39 -10.55 -9.43
N LYS A 532 15.57 -10.51 -8.11
CA LYS A 532 16.88 -10.33 -7.47
C LYS A 532 17.82 -11.48 -7.82
N THR A 533 17.37 -12.72 -7.64
CA THR A 533 18.20 -13.91 -7.87
C THR A 533 18.56 -14.07 -9.34
N SER A 534 17.62 -13.82 -10.25
CA SER A 534 17.90 -13.80 -11.69
C SER A 534 18.93 -12.72 -12.03
N CYS A 535 18.80 -11.51 -11.46
CA CYS A 535 19.76 -10.43 -11.69
C CYS A 535 21.16 -10.77 -11.20
N GLU A 536 21.29 -11.35 -10.01
CA GLU A 536 22.57 -11.82 -9.48
C GLU A 536 23.19 -12.89 -10.37
N LEU A 537 22.44 -13.94 -10.72
CA LEU A 537 22.91 -15.02 -11.58
C LEU A 537 23.33 -14.51 -12.96
N ILE A 538 22.53 -13.65 -13.59
CA ILE A 538 22.86 -13.03 -14.88
C ILE A 538 24.18 -12.27 -14.78
N ASN A 539 24.34 -11.41 -13.77
CA ASN A 539 25.56 -10.61 -13.63
C ASN A 539 26.79 -11.48 -13.31
N ASP A 540 26.65 -12.52 -12.48
CA ASP A 540 27.73 -13.45 -12.15
C ASP A 540 28.18 -14.25 -13.37
N ILE A 541 27.23 -14.81 -14.12
CA ILE A 541 27.50 -15.55 -15.36
C ILE A 541 28.12 -14.60 -16.40
N GLU A 542 27.57 -13.40 -16.60
CA GLU A 542 28.13 -12.41 -17.52
C GLU A 542 29.60 -12.07 -17.18
N ARG A 543 29.89 -11.82 -15.90
CA ARG A 543 31.24 -11.48 -15.43
C ARG A 543 32.20 -12.63 -15.68
N ASN A 544 31.84 -13.84 -15.25
CA ASN A 544 32.67 -15.03 -15.40
C ASN A 544 32.86 -15.40 -16.88
N TYR A 545 31.82 -15.29 -17.70
CA TYR A 545 31.87 -15.57 -19.13
C TYR A 545 32.80 -14.60 -19.87
N LYS A 546 32.71 -13.28 -19.57
CA LYS A 546 33.63 -12.28 -20.13
C LYS A 546 35.09 -12.56 -19.76
N GLU A 547 35.36 -12.98 -18.53
CA GLU A 547 36.69 -13.37 -18.08
C GLU A 547 37.20 -14.62 -18.81
N ILE A 548 36.39 -15.67 -18.92
CA ILE A 548 36.76 -16.92 -19.60
C ILE A 548 36.98 -16.70 -21.09
N CYS A 549 36.15 -15.90 -21.76
CA CYS A 549 36.35 -15.55 -23.16
C CYS A 549 37.69 -14.83 -23.35
N LYS A 550 38.05 -13.92 -22.44
CA LYS A 550 39.36 -13.26 -22.46
C LYS A 550 40.52 -14.23 -22.21
N GLU A 551 40.39 -15.16 -21.26
CA GLU A 551 41.38 -16.21 -20.98
C GLU A 551 41.61 -17.13 -22.19
N ARG A 552 40.52 -17.46 -22.91
CA ARG A 552 40.53 -18.38 -24.07
C ARG A 552 40.78 -17.68 -25.40
N GLY A 553 40.93 -16.35 -25.43
CA GLY A 553 41.14 -15.57 -26.64
C GLY A 553 39.92 -15.52 -27.58
N ILE A 554 38.71 -15.68 -27.03
CA ILE A 554 37.44 -15.57 -27.74
C ILE A 554 37.06 -14.09 -27.82
N ASP A 555 36.94 -13.55 -29.03
CA ASP A 555 36.53 -12.17 -29.26
C ASP A 555 35.00 -12.04 -29.26
N LEU A 556 34.44 -11.51 -28.16
CA LEU A 556 33.02 -11.24 -27.99
C LEU A 556 32.50 -10.07 -28.84
N THR A 557 33.38 -9.31 -29.49
CA THR A 557 33.03 -8.14 -30.32
C THR A 557 33.09 -8.41 -31.83
N ALA A 558 33.57 -9.59 -32.22
CA ALA A 558 33.45 -10.06 -33.59
C ALA A 558 31.97 -10.38 -33.83
N ALA A 559 31.26 -9.49 -34.52
CA ALA A 559 29.91 -9.77 -34.98
C ALA A 559 29.93 -11.07 -35.78
N THR A 560 29.29 -12.11 -35.25
CA THR A 560 28.95 -13.28 -36.04
C THR A 560 28.04 -12.78 -37.14
N GLU A 561 28.45 -12.87 -38.40
CA GLU A 561 27.54 -12.64 -39.53
C GLU A 561 26.28 -13.48 -39.26
N PRO A 562 25.07 -12.92 -39.41
CA PRO A 562 23.86 -13.68 -39.14
C PRO A 562 23.85 -14.90 -40.05
N GLN A 563 24.01 -16.09 -39.47
CA GLN A 563 23.60 -17.31 -40.12
C GLN A 563 22.08 -17.27 -40.17
N GLN A 564 21.56 -16.67 -41.25
CA GLN A 564 20.16 -16.74 -41.61
C GLN A 564 19.73 -18.22 -41.61
N ASP A 565 18.63 -18.51 -40.93
CA ASP A 565 18.09 -19.85 -40.77
C ASP A 565 17.91 -20.50 -42.15
N SER A 566 18.36 -21.75 -42.35
CA SER A 566 18.41 -22.35 -43.71
C SER A 566 17.03 -22.46 -44.36
N ILE A 567 15.97 -22.52 -43.55
CA ILE A 567 14.57 -22.51 -43.98
C ILE A 567 14.11 -21.12 -44.42
N GLU A 568 14.56 -20.06 -43.74
CA GLU A 568 14.23 -18.67 -44.10
C GLU A 568 14.93 -18.25 -45.40
N GLN A 569 16.17 -18.71 -45.61
CA GLN A 569 16.85 -18.54 -46.90
C GLN A 569 16.13 -19.28 -48.02
N LEU A 570 15.67 -20.52 -47.76
CA LEU A 570 14.90 -21.28 -48.73
C LEU A 570 13.56 -20.57 -49.05
N ALA A 571 12.86 -20.06 -48.04
CA ALA A 571 11.63 -19.28 -48.22
C ALA A 571 11.89 -18.02 -49.06
N ALA A 572 12.94 -17.26 -48.74
CA ALA A 572 13.30 -16.05 -49.50
C ALA A 572 13.66 -16.35 -50.96
N ASP A 573 14.37 -17.45 -51.21
CA ASP A 573 14.75 -17.87 -52.55
C ASP A 573 13.54 -18.36 -53.36
N ILE A 574 12.61 -19.09 -52.74
CA ILE A 574 11.35 -19.51 -53.36
C ILE A 574 10.45 -18.30 -53.62
N ASP A 575 10.31 -17.37 -52.67
CA ASP A 575 9.54 -16.12 -52.84
C ASP A 575 10.05 -15.29 -54.01
N GLN A 576 11.36 -15.05 -54.06
CA GLN A 576 12.01 -14.33 -55.15
C GLN A 576 11.83 -15.07 -56.48
N PHE A 577 11.91 -16.39 -56.49
CA PHE A 577 11.66 -17.19 -57.69
C PHE A 577 10.21 -17.07 -58.18
N THR A 578 9.23 -17.14 -57.28
CA THR A 578 7.81 -16.94 -57.61
C THR A 578 7.56 -15.55 -58.19
N PHE A 579 8.16 -14.51 -57.60
CA PHE A 579 8.08 -13.14 -58.12
C PHE A 579 8.69 -13.01 -59.53
N ASP A 580 9.85 -13.64 -59.76
CA ASP A 580 10.54 -13.60 -61.06
C ASP A 580 9.82 -14.41 -62.13
N TYR A 581 9.12 -15.49 -61.75
CA TYR A 581 8.41 -16.40 -62.64
C TYR A 581 7.12 -15.81 -63.21
N ASP A 582 6.23 -15.29 -62.35
CA ASP A 582 5.05 -14.55 -62.79
C ASP A 582 4.80 -13.32 -61.90
N PRO A 583 5.36 -12.15 -62.27
CA PRO A 583 5.18 -10.92 -61.51
C PRO A 583 3.74 -10.41 -61.42
N TYR A 584 2.86 -10.83 -62.33
CA TYR A 584 1.46 -10.35 -62.37
C TYR A 584 0.56 -11.23 -61.50
N GLU A 585 0.76 -12.54 -61.51
CA GLU A 585 0.04 -13.46 -60.61
C GLU A 585 0.47 -13.24 -59.15
N TYR A 586 1.77 -13.06 -58.89
CA TYR A 586 2.30 -12.77 -57.56
C TYR A 586 1.68 -11.51 -56.92
N ARG A 587 1.51 -10.43 -57.69
CA ARG A 587 0.87 -9.18 -57.21
C ARG A 587 -0.63 -9.27 -56.97
N ASN A 588 -1.31 -10.27 -57.54
CA ASN A 588 -2.75 -10.46 -57.33
C ASN A 588 -3.05 -11.34 -56.12
N ASN A 589 -2.10 -12.17 -55.69
CA ASN A 589 -2.29 -13.12 -54.60
C ASN A 589 -1.72 -12.65 -53.25
N ALA A 590 -0.79 -11.68 -53.23
CA ALA A 590 -0.18 -11.16 -52.01
C ALA A 590 -0.43 -9.65 -51.82
N ASP A 591 -0.89 -9.25 -50.63
CA ASP A 591 -1.11 -7.85 -50.25
C ASP A 591 0.22 -7.08 -50.10
N SER A 592 1.27 -7.75 -49.62
CA SER A 592 2.64 -7.26 -49.62
C SER A 592 3.66 -8.40 -49.77
N ARG A 593 4.86 -8.05 -50.24
CA ARG A 593 5.97 -9.01 -50.40
C ARG A 593 6.50 -9.54 -49.06
N GLU A 594 6.38 -8.74 -48.00
CA GLU A 594 6.76 -9.15 -46.65
C GLU A 594 5.76 -10.18 -46.09
N ASP A 595 4.47 -10.01 -46.37
CA ASP A 595 3.43 -10.96 -45.95
C ASP A 595 3.56 -12.31 -46.67
N ALA A 596 3.81 -12.30 -47.99
CA ALA A 596 4.02 -13.52 -48.78
C ALA A 596 5.22 -14.34 -48.28
N LEU A 597 6.33 -13.66 -47.97
CA LEU A 597 7.51 -14.32 -47.42
C LEU A 597 7.24 -14.90 -46.03
N HIS A 598 6.47 -14.19 -45.20
CA HIS A 598 6.10 -14.67 -43.87
C HIS A 598 5.19 -15.90 -43.93
N GLU A 599 4.17 -15.89 -44.80
CA GLU A 599 3.28 -17.04 -45.02
C GLU A 599 4.05 -18.25 -45.54
N LEU A 600 4.90 -18.06 -46.54
CA LEU A 600 5.72 -19.13 -47.11
C LEU A 600 6.68 -19.73 -46.06
N THR A 601 7.31 -18.88 -45.24
CA THR A 601 8.17 -19.33 -44.15
C THR A 601 7.39 -20.15 -43.12
N ALA A 602 6.16 -19.74 -42.80
CA ALA A 602 5.27 -20.49 -41.90
C ALA A 602 4.87 -21.86 -42.49
N THR A 603 4.56 -21.92 -43.79
CA THR A 603 4.24 -23.18 -44.48
C THR A 603 5.43 -24.15 -44.53
N LEU A 604 6.65 -23.64 -44.77
CA LEU A 604 7.83 -24.49 -44.74
C LEU A 604 8.15 -24.99 -43.33
N ARG A 605 7.93 -24.16 -42.30
CA ARG A 605 8.12 -24.55 -40.90
C ARG A 605 7.06 -25.54 -40.39
N SER A 606 5.84 -25.50 -40.93
CA SER A 606 4.77 -26.43 -40.54
C SER A 606 4.94 -27.84 -41.12
N GLY A 607 5.85 -28.01 -42.08
CA GLY A 607 6.10 -29.28 -42.77
C GLY A 607 5.13 -29.60 -43.90
N ASP A 608 4.05 -28.82 -44.06
CA ASP A 608 3.08 -28.97 -45.15
C ASP A 608 3.54 -28.24 -46.43
N ALA A 609 4.71 -28.62 -46.92
CA ALA A 609 5.28 -28.06 -48.15
C ALA A 609 4.67 -28.68 -49.44
N SER A 610 3.54 -29.38 -49.32
CA SER A 610 2.91 -30.14 -50.41
C SER A 610 2.56 -29.25 -51.61
N GLY A 611 1.91 -28.10 -51.37
CA GLY A 611 1.54 -27.14 -52.40
C GLY A 611 2.75 -26.47 -53.08
N VAL A 612 3.78 -26.12 -52.32
CA VAL A 612 5.03 -25.53 -52.85
C VAL A 612 5.78 -26.55 -53.71
N ARG A 613 5.83 -27.81 -53.25
CA ARG A 613 6.46 -28.92 -53.98
C ARG A 613 5.73 -29.23 -55.28
N GLU A 614 4.40 -29.26 -55.28
CA GLU A 614 3.59 -29.46 -56.49
C GLU A 614 3.80 -28.33 -57.50
N TRP A 615 3.83 -27.07 -57.03
CA TRP A 615 4.06 -25.91 -57.89
C TRP A 615 5.46 -25.93 -58.54
N LEU A 616 6.53 -26.14 -57.76
CA LEU A 616 7.89 -26.27 -58.29
C LEU A 616 7.99 -27.45 -59.27
N GLN A 617 7.35 -28.58 -58.95
CA GLN A 617 7.35 -29.77 -59.81
C GLN A 617 6.65 -29.55 -61.14
N ASN A 618 5.57 -28.76 -61.18
CA ASN A 618 4.89 -28.38 -62.42
C ASN A 618 5.79 -27.54 -63.33
N ILE A 619 6.56 -26.61 -62.76
CA ILE A 619 7.53 -25.79 -63.51
C ILE A 619 8.68 -26.66 -64.04
N VAL A 620 9.17 -27.61 -63.24
CA VAL A 620 10.22 -28.56 -63.67
C VAL A 620 9.76 -29.46 -64.83
N ASN A 621 8.45 -29.72 -64.95
CA ASN A 621 7.87 -30.61 -65.95
C ASN A 621 7.53 -29.92 -67.29
N GLU A 622 7.85 -28.63 -67.46
CA GLU A 622 7.63 -27.94 -68.73
C GLU A 622 8.56 -28.47 -69.85
N ASP A 623 8.05 -28.52 -71.08
CA ASP A 623 8.65 -29.28 -72.21
C ASP A 623 10.02 -28.73 -72.70
N GLU A 624 10.44 -27.53 -72.28
CA GLU A 624 11.74 -26.92 -72.65
C GLU A 624 12.63 -26.66 -71.41
N PRO A 625 13.79 -27.34 -71.27
CA PRO A 625 14.69 -27.11 -70.14
C PRO A 625 15.45 -25.79 -70.32
N ASP A 626 14.95 -24.73 -69.70
CA ASP A 626 15.58 -23.42 -69.63
C ASP A 626 16.13 -23.09 -68.23
N GLU A 627 16.63 -21.87 -68.03
CA GLU A 627 17.23 -21.42 -66.76
C GLU A 627 16.21 -21.45 -65.60
N THR A 628 14.92 -21.25 -65.90
CA THR A 628 13.81 -21.30 -64.93
C THR A 628 13.52 -22.72 -64.45
N THR A 629 13.45 -23.70 -65.36
CA THR A 629 13.27 -25.12 -64.97
C THR A 629 14.43 -25.66 -64.13
N GLN A 630 15.67 -25.23 -64.40
CA GLN A 630 16.85 -25.61 -63.62
C GLN A 630 16.82 -25.04 -62.20
N LYS A 631 16.45 -23.76 -62.06
CA LYS A 631 16.35 -23.10 -60.76
C LYS A 631 15.20 -23.66 -59.92
N ALA A 632 14.08 -24.03 -60.54
CA ALA A 632 12.99 -24.74 -59.86
C ALA A 632 13.42 -26.11 -59.32
N ALA A 633 14.19 -26.89 -60.10
CA ALA A 633 14.70 -28.19 -59.68
C ALA A 633 15.72 -28.08 -58.52
N GLU A 634 16.56 -27.03 -58.51
CA GLU A 634 17.50 -26.75 -57.43
C GLU A 634 16.76 -26.42 -56.12
N LEU A 635 15.75 -25.54 -56.19
CA LEU A 635 14.93 -25.18 -55.03
C LEU A 635 14.13 -26.37 -54.49
N MET A 636 13.62 -27.23 -55.37
CA MET A 636 12.94 -28.48 -54.98
C MET A 636 13.90 -29.43 -54.26
N GLY A 637 15.15 -29.57 -54.72
CA GLY A 637 16.16 -30.37 -54.03
C GLY A 637 16.52 -29.85 -52.64
N ARG A 638 16.58 -28.52 -52.46
CA ARG A 638 16.77 -27.89 -51.14
C ARG A 638 15.55 -28.07 -50.24
N LEU A 639 14.34 -28.02 -50.83
CA LEU A 639 13.09 -28.25 -50.12
C LEU A 639 13.00 -29.69 -49.59
N ASP A 640 13.36 -30.70 -50.39
CA ASP A 640 13.31 -32.09 -49.95
C ASP A 640 14.37 -32.44 -48.90
N GLN A 641 15.52 -31.75 -48.89
CA GLN A 641 16.53 -31.91 -47.84
C GLN A 641 16.09 -31.32 -46.51
N LEU A 642 15.42 -30.16 -46.54
CA LEU A 642 15.05 -29.42 -45.33
C LEU A 642 13.65 -29.78 -44.80
N VAL A 643 12.74 -30.24 -45.67
CA VAL A 643 11.35 -30.61 -45.33
C VAL A 643 10.97 -31.93 -46.03
N PRO A 644 11.47 -33.09 -45.56
CA PRO A 644 11.23 -34.39 -46.20
C PRO A 644 9.76 -34.84 -46.11
N MET A 645 9.26 -35.53 -47.14
CA MET A 645 7.92 -36.12 -47.14
C MET A 645 7.81 -37.27 -46.14
N THR A 646 6.84 -37.22 -45.23
CA THR A 646 6.40 -38.38 -44.45
C THR A 646 5.41 -39.22 -45.28
N GLU A 647 5.74 -40.49 -45.53
CA GLU A 647 4.80 -41.47 -46.09
C GLU A 647 3.73 -41.86 -45.04
N PRO A 648 2.46 -42.07 -45.43
CA PRO A 648 1.41 -42.45 -44.51
C PRO A 648 1.45 -43.97 -44.21
N GLU A 649 1.93 -44.35 -43.03
CA GLU A 649 1.64 -45.69 -42.47
C GLU A 649 0.29 -45.69 -41.73
N GLN A 650 -0.53 -46.65 -42.13
CA GLN A 650 -1.88 -46.95 -41.65
C GLN A 650 -1.87 -47.35 -40.16
N LEU A 651 -2.88 -46.93 -39.38
CA LEU A 651 -3.67 -47.78 -38.47
C LEU A 651 -4.78 -46.98 -37.73
N THR A 652 -6.02 -47.37 -38.05
CA THR A 652 -7.25 -47.42 -37.22
C THR A 652 -7.93 -46.14 -36.70
N GLU A 653 -9.12 -45.90 -37.28
CA GLU A 653 -10.20 -45.05 -36.77
C GLU A 653 -10.69 -45.48 -35.37
N PRO A 654 -11.09 -44.55 -34.48
CA PRO A 654 -11.86 -44.90 -33.30
C PRO A 654 -13.35 -44.99 -33.63
N GLU A 655 -13.96 -46.10 -33.21
CA GLU A 655 -15.40 -46.32 -33.27
C GLU A 655 -16.17 -45.30 -32.41
N ASN A 656 -17.19 -44.77 -33.05
CA ASN A 656 -18.26 -43.98 -32.46
C ASN A 656 -19.04 -44.84 -31.45
N THR A 657 -18.94 -44.53 -30.16
CA THR A 657 -19.90 -44.98 -29.15
C THR A 657 -20.51 -43.77 -28.45
N GLU A 658 -21.80 -43.56 -28.74
CA GLU A 658 -22.70 -42.77 -27.94
C GLU A 658 -22.59 -43.18 -26.46
N SER A 659 -22.28 -42.21 -25.59
CA SER A 659 -22.73 -42.28 -24.19
C SER A 659 -23.13 -40.88 -23.72
N VAL A 660 -24.44 -40.67 -23.83
CA VAL A 660 -25.32 -39.96 -22.89
C VAL A 660 -24.61 -39.30 -21.69
N GLN A 661 -24.68 -37.97 -21.61
CA GLN A 661 -24.50 -37.22 -20.36
C GLN A 661 -25.44 -37.76 -19.26
N PRO A 662 -25.03 -37.79 -17.99
CA PRO A 662 -25.92 -37.47 -16.90
C PRO A 662 -25.73 -36.00 -16.54
N SER A 663 -26.85 -35.28 -16.47
CA SER A 663 -26.98 -33.95 -15.90
C SER A 663 -26.33 -33.86 -14.52
N ALA A 664 -25.88 -32.65 -14.18
CA ALA A 664 -25.23 -32.28 -12.92
C ALA A 664 -26.11 -32.39 -11.65
N GLU A 665 -27.18 -33.20 -11.66
CA GLU A 665 -28.19 -33.29 -10.59
C GLU A 665 -28.17 -34.61 -9.78
N TYR A 666 -27.17 -35.49 -9.94
CA TYR A 666 -27.13 -36.80 -9.26
C TYR A 666 -25.89 -37.06 -8.41
N ARG A 667 -25.37 -36.04 -7.72
CA ARG A 667 -24.23 -36.18 -6.80
C ARG A 667 -24.62 -36.17 -5.32
N GLU A 668 -25.64 -35.45 -4.93
CA GLU A 668 -26.17 -35.40 -3.56
C GLU A 668 -27.33 -36.39 -3.37
N ALA A 669 -27.50 -36.94 -2.16
CA ALA A 669 -28.62 -37.79 -1.83
C ALA A 669 -29.04 -37.63 -0.37
N LEU A 670 -30.35 -37.44 -0.15
CA LEU A 670 -30.97 -37.61 1.16
C LEU A 670 -31.71 -38.95 1.20
N LEU A 671 -31.36 -39.81 2.15
CA LEU A 671 -31.85 -41.17 2.30
C LEU A 671 -32.61 -41.28 3.62
N VAL A 672 -33.70 -42.04 3.63
CA VAL A 672 -34.42 -42.46 4.83
C VAL A 672 -33.93 -43.85 5.17
N LEU A 673 -33.19 -43.97 6.28
CA LEU A 673 -32.64 -45.26 6.71
C LEU A 673 -33.68 -46.10 7.47
N ASP A 674 -34.58 -45.44 8.21
CA ASP A 674 -35.75 -46.00 8.90
C ASP A 674 -36.78 -44.89 9.21
N ASP A 675 -37.88 -45.20 9.90
CA ASP A 675 -38.91 -44.21 10.28
C ASP A 675 -38.40 -43.14 11.28
N THR A 676 -37.12 -43.19 11.66
CA THR A 676 -36.52 -42.34 12.69
C THR A 676 -35.27 -41.57 12.24
N SER A 677 -34.62 -41.90 11.10
CA SER A 677 -33.38 -41.23 10.68
C SER A 677 -33.30 -40.87 9.19
N TYR A 678 -32.87 -39.63 8.90
CA TYR A 678 -32.42 -39.18 7.58
C TYR A 678 -30.90 -39.22 7.48
N LEU A 679 -30.36 -39.73 6.37
CA LEU A 679 -28.93 -39.70 6.05
C LEU A 679 -28.72 -38.86 4.80
N HIS A 680 -28.03 -37.74 4.97
CA HIS A 680 -27.59 -36.89 3.88
C HIS A 680 -26.18 -37.30 3.44
N VAL A 681 -25.93 -37.44 2.14
CA VAL A 681 -24.62 -37.84 1.59
C VAL A 681 -24.28 -37.01 0.34
N GLN A 682 -23.07 -36.44 0.32
CA GLN A 682 -22.57 -35.55 -0.74
C GLN A 682 -21.08 -35.85 -1.06
N PRO A 683 -20.59 -35.64 -2.29
CA PRO A 683 -19.19 -35.90 -2.62
C PRO A 683 -18.27 -34.78 -2.14
N CYS A 684 -17.03 -35.14 -1.79
CA CYS A 684 -15.96 -34.21 -1.43
C CYS A 684 -14.62 -34.66 -2.07
N ASP A 685 -13.56 -33.85 -1.96
CA ASP A 685 -12.29 -34.05 -2.68
C ASP A 685 -11.55 -35.35 -2.30
N THR A 686 -11.81 -35.90 -1.11
CA THR A 686 -11.22 -37.18 -0.68
C THR A 686 -12.19 -38.37 -0.75
N GLY A 687 -13.48 -38.16 -1.07
CA GLY A 687 -14.50 -39.21 -1.09
C GLY A 687 -15.92 -38.69 -0.90
N TRP A 688 -16.55 -38.99 0.24
CA TRP A 688 -17.97 -38.67 0.52
C TRP A 688 -18.18 -38.14 1.93
N ASP A 689 -18.86 -37.01 2.08
CA ASP A 689 -19.35 -36.49 3.35
C ASP A 689 -20.76 -37.01 3.64
N TYR A 690 -21.05 -37.28 4.91
CA TYR A 690 -22.39 -37.66 5.34
C TYR A 690 -22.83 -36.97 6.64
N THR A 691 -24.14 -36.80 6.79
CA THR A 691 -24.76 -36.22 7.98
C THR A 691 -26.06 -36.94 8.30
N LEU A 692 -26.21 -37.39 9.53
CA LEU A 692 -27.37 -38.13 10.02
C LEU A 692 -28.27 -37.19 10.84
N TYR A 693 -29.57 -37.18 10.57
CA TYR A 693 -30.58 -36.37 11.25
C TYR A 693 -31.69 -37.26 11.83
N ASP A 694 -32.25 -36.86 12.97
CA ASP A 694 -33.44 -37.48 13.56
C ASP A 694 -34.72 -36.99 12.85
N VAL A 695 -35.60 -37.91 12.43
CA VAL A 695 -36.81 -37.61 11.64
C VAL A 695 -37.86 -36.85 12.46
N ALA A 696 -37.94 -37.07 13.78
CA ALA A 696 -38.97 -36.48 14.63
C ALA A 696 -38.61 -35.06 15.10
N THR A 697 -37.33 -34.83 15.35
CA THR A 697 -36.81 -33.59 15.94
C THR A 697 -36.00 -32.74 14.96
N MET A 698 -35.69 -33.27 13.76
CA MET A 698 -34.85 -32.65 12.73
C MET A 698 -33.45 -32.27 13.20
N LYS A 699 -32.99 -32.86 14.32
CA LYS A 699 -31.67 -32.59 14.89
C LYS A 699 -30.61 -33.44 14.23
N GLN A 700 -29.46 -32.85 13.95
CA GLN A 700 -28.26 -33.60 13.56
C GLN A 700 -27.86 -34.52 14.72
N MET A 701 -27.76 -35.81 14.41
CA MET A 701 -27.33 -36.85 15.34
C MET A 701 -25.85 -37.16 15.20
N ASP A 702 -25.34 -37.17 13.96
CA ASP A 702 -23.96 -37.56 13.66
C ASP A 702 -23.52 -37.02 12.28
N GLY A 703 -22.22 -37.00 12.00
CA GLY A 703 -21.69 -36.63 10.69
C GLY A 703 -20.19 -36.90 10.56
N GLY A 704 -19.75 -37.23 9.35
CA GLY A 704 -18.36 -37.60 9.09
C GLY A 704 -18.04 -37.71 7.61
N GLN A 705 -16.79 -38.08 7.32
CA GLN A 705 -16.24 -38.19 5.97
C GLN A 705 -15.74 -39.62 5.72
N LEU A 706 -16.02 -40.14 4.52
CA LEU A 706 -15.57 -41.45 4.05
C LEU A 706 -14.59 -41.25 2.89
N ASP A 707 -13.33 -41.61 3.10
CA ASP A 707 -12.29 -41.52 2.06
C ASP A 707 -12.46 -42.61 0.98
N GLY A 708 -12.40 -42.20 -0.30
CA GLY A 708 -12.53 -43.08 -1.45
C GLY A 708 -12.96 -42.32 -2.72
N PRO A 709 -12.03 -41.61 -3.40
CA PRO A 709 -12.36 -40.73 -4.53
C PRO A 709 -12.93 -41.48 -5.76
N ASP A 710 -12.64 -42.78 -5.90
CA ASP A 710 -13.14 -43.63 -6.98
C ASP A 710 -14.38 -44.47 -6.58
N MET A 711 -14.94 -44.25 -5.38
CA MET A 711 -16.05 -45.05 -4.84
C MET A 711 -17.42 -44.53 -5.31
N GLY A 712 -18.24 -45.40 -5.91
CA GLY A 712 -19.59 -45.02 -6.35
C GLY A 712 -20.57 -44.79 -5.19
N ARG A 713 -21.52 -43.83 -5.34
CA ARG A 713 -22.47 -43.39 -4.30
C ARG A 713 -23.20 -44.53 -3.58
N SER A 714 -23.66 -45.55 -4.30
CA SER A 714 -24.35 -46.71 -3.70
C SER A 714 -23.44 -47.53 -2.79
N THR A 715 -22.15 -47.60 -3.14
CA THR A 715 -21.13 -48.29 -2.36
C THR A 715 -20.77 -47.45 -1.13
N ALA A 716 -20.64 -46.13 -1.27
CA ALA A 716 -20.40 -45.21 -0.16
C ALA A 716 -21.53 -45.24 0.88
N VAL A 717 -22.80 -45.17 0.43
CA VAL A 717 -23.96 -45.27 1.33
C VAL A 717 -23.98 -46.61 2.07
N SER A 718 -23.61 -47.72 1.41
CA SER A 718 -23.54 -49.03 2.06
C SER A 718 -22.45 -49.08 3.13
N HIS A 719 -21.27 -48.52 2.84
CA HIS A 719 -20.17 -48.42 3.79
C HIS A 719 -20.53 -47.57 5.01
N ILE A 720 -21.10 -46.39 4.79
CA ILE A 720 -21.55 -45.51 5.86
C ILE A 720 -22.61 -46.20 6.73
N CYS A 721 -23.56 -46.92 6.13
CA CYS A 721 -24.56 -47.67 6.89
C CYS A 721 -23.96 -48.84 7.67
N GLU A 722 -22.91 -49.49 7.17
CA GLU A 722 -22.21 -50.56 7.89
C GLU A 722 -21.39 -50.01 9.05
N ASP A 723 -20.64 -48.91 8.84
CA ASP A 723 -19.80 -48.27 9.86
C ASP A 723 -20.62 -47.70 11.01
N LEU A 724 -21.81 -47.16 10.72
CA LEU A 724 -22.77 -46.71 11.73
C LEU A 724 -23.52 -47.87 12.43
N GLY A 725 -23.16 -49.13 12.15
CA GLY A 725 -23.76 -50.32 12.76
C GLY A 725 -25.20 -50.60 12.31
N MET A 726 -25.60 -50.08 11.14
CA MET A 726 -26.96 -50.14 10.59
C MET A 726 -27.09 -51.07 9.37
N GLY A 727 -26.18 -52.04 9.21
CA GLY A 727 -26.18 -53.00 8.11
C GLY A 727 -27.48 -53.84 8.05
N GLY A 728 -28.17 -53.79 6.90
CA GLY A 728 -29.35 -54.63 6.59
C GLY A 728 -30.72 -53.93 6.57
N LYS A 729 -30.79 -52.59 6.68
CA LYS A 729 -32.06 -51.83 6.64
C LYS A 729 -32.51 -51.45 5.22
N SER A 730 -33.81 -51.18 5.04
CA SER A 730 -34.43 -50.85 3.74
C SER A 730 -34.27 -49.35 3.43
N ILE A 731 -33.42 -49.04 2.45
CA ILE A 731 -33.07 -47.66 2.07
C ILE A 731 -34.13 -47.08 1.12
N LYS A 732 -34.68 -45.89 1.45
CA LYS A 732 -35.58 -45.13 0.55
C LYS A 732 -35.03 -43.73 0.30
N TYR A 733 -35.19 -43.20 -0.91
CA TYR A 733 -34.76 -41.83 -1.23
C TYR A 733 -35.80 -40.80 -0.78
N ALA A 734 -35.36 -39.72 -0.13
CA ALA A 734 -36.16 -38.55 0.20
C ALA A 734 -35.93 -37.42 -0.82
N PRO A 735 -36.88 -36.48 -0.98
CA PRO A 735 -36.70 -35.30 -1.82
C PRO A 735 -35.58 -34.39 -1.29
N LEU A 736 -34.67 -33.93 -2.17
CA LEU A 736 -33.56 -33.04 -1.83
C LEU A 736 -34.02 -31.65 -1.32
N SER A 737 -35.24 -31.22 -1.68
CA SER A 737 -35.82 -29.95 -1.20
C SER A 737 -36.04 -29.90 0.32
N MET A 738 -35.90 -31.03 1.03
CA MET A 738 -36.02 -31.10 2.48
C MET A 738 -34.70 -30.74 3.21
N ILE A 739 -33.57 -30.67 2.48
CA ILE A 739 -32.24 -30.36 3.04
C ILE A 739 -32.20 -28.93 3.59
N GLU A 740 -32.71 -27.95 2.84
CA GLU A 740 -32.79 -26.54 3.28
C GLU A 740 -33.59 -26.42 4.59
N THR A 741 -34.69 -27.17 4.71
CA THR A 741 -35.53 -27.17 5.92
C THR A 741 -34.84 -27.79 7.14
N LEU A 742 -33.99 -28.82 6.93
CA LEU A 742 -33.19 -29.44 7.98
C LEU A 742 -32.07 -28.51 8.48
N GLN A 743 -31.45 -27.75 7.57
CA GLN A 743 -30.37 -26.81 7.89
C GLN A 743 -30.90 -25.55 8.61
N GLU A 744 -32.05 -25.01 8.20
CA GLU A 744 -32.68 -23.86 8.87
C GLU A 744 -33.15 -24.19 10.31
N ALA A 745 -33.66 -25.40 10.54
CA ALA A 745 -34.08 -25.84 11.87
C ALA A 745 -32.91 -25.96 12.86
N ALA A 746 -31.72 -26.37 12.38
CA ALA A 746 -30.50 -26.45 13.18
C ALA A 746 -29.97 -25.05 13.56
N TYR A 747 -30.08 -24.07 12.66
CA TYR A 747 -29.63 -22.70 12.89
C TYR A 747 -30.49 -21.97 13.94
N HIS A 748 -31.82 -22.13 13.90
CA HIS A 748 -32.73 -21.51 14.86
C HIS A 748 -32.57 -22.04 16.30
N GLN A 749 -32.23 -23.32 16.48
CA GLN A 749 -31.97 -23.89 17.82
C GLN A 749 -30.67 -23.38 18.45
N MET A 750 -29.66 -23.11 17.63
CA MET A 750 -28.40 -22.54 18.14
C MET A 750 -28.62 -21.13 18.70
N GLN A 751 -29.52 -20.34 18.09
CA GLN A 751 -29.92 -19.03 18.61
C GLN A 751 -30.76 -19.11 19.90
N GLU A 752 -31.63 -20.11 20.05
CA GLU A 752 -32.44 -20.29 21.28
C GLU A 752 -31.60 -20.74 22.49
N GLN A 753 -30.51 -21.50 22.29
CA GLN A 753 -29.63 -21.92 23.38
C GLN A 753 -28.75 -20.79 23.91
N VAL A 754 -28.37 -19.83 23.06
CA VAL A 754 -27.61 -18.64 23.47
C VAL A 754 -28.48 -17.69 24.31
N SER A 755 -29.80 -17.70 24.11
CA SER A 755 -30.73 -16.82 24.84
C SER A 755 -31.10 -17.29 26.26
N GLN A 756 -30.69 -18.49 26.68
CA GLN A 756 -31.08 -19.08 27.99
C GLN A 756 -29.97 -19.06 29.05
N GLN A 757 -28.78 -18.52 28.78
CA GLN A 757 -27.67 -18.46 29.75
C GLN A 757 -27.48 -17.08 30.43
N THR A 758 -28.25 -16.06 30.06
CA THR A 758 -28.22 -14.73 30.69
C THR A 758 -29.32 -14.57 31.75
N THR A 759 -29.34 -15.41 32.77
CA THR A 759 -30.05 -15.12 34.04
C THR A 759 -29.44 -15.95 35.15
N GLU A 760 -28.49 -15.38 35.90
CA GLU A 760 -28.17 -15.66 37.33
C GLU A 760 -26.73 -15.24 37.65
N ALA A 761 -26.53 -14.00 38.11
CA ALA A 761 -25.51 -13.63 39.11
C ALA A 761 -25.51 -12.10 39.30
N ALA A 762 -26.44 -11.62 40.14
CA ALA A 762 -26.35 -10.29 40.73
C ALA A 762 -26.14 -10.44 42.24
N ALA A 763 -25.29 -9.56 42.78
CA ALA A 763 -24.97 -9.27 44.18
C ALA A 763 -23.79 -10.02 44.81
N THR A 764 -22.69 -9.30 45.09
CA THR A 764 -22.24 -8.96 46.46
C THR A 764 -21.26 -7.77 46.41
N GLN A 765 -21.47 -6.74 47.23
CA GLN A 765 -20.67 -5.50 47.34
C GLN A 765 -19.55 -5.57 48.40
N LEU A 766 -18.50 -4.73 48.24
CA LEU A 766 -17.81 -3.83 49.22
C LEU A 766 -16.39 -3.42 48.70
N PRO A 767 -15.73 -2.31 49.12
CA PRO A 767 -16.15 -0.92 49.41
C PRO A 767 -15.28 0.18 48.71
N ASP A 768 -15.88 1.36 48.49
CA ASP A 768 -15.32 2.72 48.22
C ASP A 768 -13.98 2.87 47.46
N ALA A 769 -14.07 2.85 46.13
CA ALA A 769 -13.35 3.81 45.30
C ALA A 769 -14.38 4.86 44.86
N GLN A 770 -14.04 6.15 44.91
CA GLN A 770 -14.94 7.22 44.43
C GLN A 770 -15.52 6.80 43.08
N GLU A 771 -16.85 6.80 42.93
CA GLU A 771 -17.52 6.58 41.64
C GLU A 771 -16.96 7.60 40.65
N GLN A 772 -15.97 7.18 39.86
CA GLN A 772 -15.44 7.95 38.76
C GLN A 772 -16.50 7.87 37.65
N ALA A 773 -17.45 8.79 37.71
CA ALA A 773 -18.50 8.94 36.70
C ALA A 773 -17.88 9.47 35.39
N LEU A 774 -18.48 9.07 34.25
CA LEU A 774 -18.17 9.65 32.94
C LEU A 774 -18.51 11.16 32.94
N ASP A 775 -18.20 11.88 31.85
CA ASP A 775 -18.53 13.31 31.82
C ASP A 775 -20.04 13.53 31.98
N GLU A 776 -20.43 14.19 33.06
CA GLU A 776 -21.82 14.58 33.33
C GLU A 776 -22.11 15.99 32.80
N TYR A 777 -23.38 16.23 32.44
CA TYR A 777 -23.84 17.55 32.04
C TYR A 777 -23.62 18.56 33.20
N PRO A 778 -22.95 19.71 32.97
CA PRO A 778 -22.69 20.68 34.02
C PRO A 778 -23.98 21.32 34.56
N MET A 779 -24.51 20.78 35.66
CA MET A 779 -25.71 21.32 36.29
C MET A 779 -25.44 22.71 36.92
N PRO A 780 -26.40 23.65 36.86
CA PRO A 780 -26.24 24.97 37.48
C PRO A 780 -26.14 24.89 39.00
N ASP A 781 -26.83 23.93 39.60
CA ASP A 781 -26.75 23.59 41.02
C ASP A 781 -26.57 22.06 41.19
N PRO A 782 -25.41 21.58 41.66
CA PRO A 782 -25.16 20.16 41.87
C PRO A 782 -25.98 19.52 43.01
N ALA A 783 -26.60 20.32 43.87
CA ALA A 783 -27.38 19.82 45.00
C ALA A 783 -28.80 19.34 44.61
N LEU A 784 -29.24 19.65 43.39
CA LEU A 784 -30.58 19.35 42.89
C LEU A 784 -30.51 18.66 41.53
N THR A 785 -31.49 17.79 41.25
CA THR A 785 -31.59 17.06 39.97
C THR A 785 -32.92 17.35 39.28
N GLN A 786 -33.05 16.93 38.01
CA GLN A 786 -34.28 17.12 37.25
C GLN A 786 -35.50 16.49 37.95
N ASP A 787 -35.30 15.35 38.63
CA ASP A 787 -36.33 14.68 39.44
C ASP A 787 -36.93 15.60 40.51
N ASP A 788 -36.19 16.59 41.00
CA ASP A 788 -36.69 17.53 42.01
C ASP A 788 -37.67 18.56 41.40
N LEU A 789 -37.46 18.97 40.14
CA LEU A 789 -38.45 19.76 39.38
C LEU A 789 -39.69 18.93 39.03
N GLU A 790 -39.50 17.67 38.66
CA GLU A 790 -40.61 16.76 38.34
C GLU A 790 -41.50 16.50 39.55
N LYS A 791 -40.93 16.41 40.76
CA LYS A 791 -41.69 16.32 42.02
C LYS A 791 -42.52 17.57 42.30
N CYS A 792 -42.11 18.74 41.77
CA CYS A 792 -42.89 19.97 41.80
C CYS A 792 -43.90 20.08 40.64
N GLY A 793 -44.08 19.03 39.83
CA GLY A 793 -45.08 18.98 38.77
C GLY A 793 -44.65 19.64 37.46
N TYR A 794 -43.39 20.06 37.33
CA TYR A 794 -42.83 20.57 36.08
C TYR A 794 -42.11 19.45 35.33
N LEU A 795 -42.64 19.06 34.17
CA LEU A 795 -42.13 17.93 33.37
C LEU A 795 -41.42 18.39 32.10
N ASP A 796 -41.45 19.68 31.79
CA ASP A 796 -40.77 20.21 30.62
C ASP A 796 -39.25 20.32 30.92
N GLY A 797 -38.43 19.80 30.01
CA GLY A 797 -36.97 19.70 30.19
C GLY A 797 -36.19 20.98 29.91
N ASP A 798 -36.89 22.10 29.73
CA ASP A 798 -36.37 23.42 29.35
C ASP A 798 -35.88 24.26 30.54
N LEU A 799 -36.24 23.88 31.77
CA LEU A 799 -35.78 24.50 33.01
C LEU A 799 -34.87 23.55 33.82
N LEU A 800 -33.87 24.12 34.50
CA LEU A 800 -32.90 23.43 35.35
C LEU A 800 -33.02 23.91 36.80
N PRO A 801 -33.01 23.01 37.80
CA PRO A 801 -33.30 23.33 39.20
C PRO A 801 -32.18 24.13 39.87
N LEU A 802 -32.56 24.99 40.81
CA LEU A 802 -31.69 25.83 41.62
C LEU A 802 -32.15 25.86 43.07
N SER A 803 -31.19 25.78 43.99
CA SER A 803 -31.41 26.20 45.36
C SER A 803 -31.60 27.72 45.42
N LYS A 804 -32.21 28.19 46.51
CA LYS A 804 -32.40 29.62 46.77
C LYS A 804 -31.08 30.40 46.76
N GLU A 805 -30.01 29.81 47.29
CA GLU A 805 -28.67 30.39 47.31
C GLU A 805 -28.12 30.54 45.89
N ARG A 806 -28.25 29.50 45.06
CA ARG A 806 -27.77 29.54 43.66
C ARG A 806 -28.60 30.47 42.78
N ALA A 807 -29.90 30.59 43.05
CA ALA A 807 -30.79 31.56 42.40
C ALA A 807 -30.33 33.01 42.62
N TYR A 808 -29.91 33.36 43.84
CA TYR A 808 -29.34 34.69 44.12
C TYR A 808 -28.10 34.98 43.28
N GLU A 809 -27.17 34.03 43.25
CA GLU A 809 -25.90 34.18 42.53
C GLU A 809 -26.10 34.33 41.01
N LEU A 810 -26.99 33.55 40.42
CA LEU A 810 -27.27 33.60 38.98
C LEU A 810 -28.02 34.88 38.58
N MET A 811 -28.94 35.35 39.43
CA MET A 811 -29.65 36.61 39.18
C MET A 811 -28.72 37.84 39.29
N GLU A 812 -27.74 37.83 40.20
CA GLU A 812 -26.68 38.86 40.24
C GLU A 812 -25.78 38.87 39.00
N ARG A 813 -25.76 37.75 38.24
CA ARG A 813 -25.03 37.59 36.98
C ARG A 813 -25.90 37.84 35.75
N ASP A 814 -27.07 38.47 35.93
CA ASP A 814 -28.04 38.80 34.89
C ASP A 814 -28.67 37.57 34.17
N LEU A 815 -28.73 36.40 34.81
CA LEU A 815 -29.52 35.26 34.30
C LEU A 815 -30.97 35.32 34.80
N THR A 816 -31.91 34.87 33.97
CA THR A 816 -33.34 34.83 34.31
C THR A 816 -33.63 33.67 35.25
N VAL A 817 -34.15 33.99 36.45
CA VAL A 817 -34.55 32.98 37.44
C VAL A 817 -36.07 32.83 37.46
N TYR A 818 -36.52 31.58 37.50
CA TYR A 818 -37.92 31.18 37.59
C TYR A 818 -38.23 30.59 38.96
N ILE A 819 -39.41 30.88 39.46
CA ILE A 819 -40.00 30.32 40.68
C ILE A 819 -40.92 29.18 40.24
N VAL A 820 -40.68 27.97 40.75
CA VAL A 820 -41.47 26.78 40.38
C VAL A 820 -42.33 26.36 41.57
N GLN A 821 -43.65 26.27 41.33
CA GLN A 821 -44.67 25.93 42.32
C GLN A 821 -45.49 24.71 41.88
N GLU A 822 -45.89 23.90 42.86
CA GLU A 822 -46.64 22.67 42.60
C GLU A 822 -48.00 22.95 41.95
N GLY A 823 -48.15 22.57 40.68
CA GLY A 823 -49.40 22.71 39.92
C GLY A 823 -49.64 24.08 39.28
N GLU A 824 -48.66 24.99 39.33
CA GLU A 824 -48.69 26.29 38.66
C GLU A 824 -47.56 26.39 37.60
N ASN A 825 -47.74 27.25 36.60
CA ASN A 825 -46.69 27.49 35.60
C ASN A 825 -45.54 28.28 36.23
N PRO A 826 -44.28 28.03 35.83
CA PRO A 826 -43.13 28.79 36.33
C PRO A 826 -43.29 30.29 36.12
N GLU A 827 -43.03 31.08 37.17
CA GLU A 827 -43.09 32.54 37.12
C GLU A 827 -41.68 33.13 37.22
N MET A 828 -41.39 34.15 36.41
CA MET A 828 -40.08 34.82 36.43
C MET A 828 -39.94 35.71 37.67
N ALA A 829 -38.83 35.58 38.40
CA ALA A 829 -38.47 36.49 39.47
C ALA A 829 -37.95 37.81 38.88
N PHE A 830 -38.48 38.95 39.31
CA PHE A 830 -38.07 40.26 38.83
C PHE A 830 -37.00 40.89 39.72
N ASP A 831 -36.98 40.55 41.00
CA ASP A 831 -35.98 41.00 41.96
C ASP A 831 -35.74 40.00 43.11
N THR A 832 -34.80 40.35 43.99
CA THR A 832 -34.43 39.55 45.16
C THR A 832 -35.56 39.37 46.17
N ALA A 833 -36.55 40.28 46.22
CA ALA A 833 -37.67 40.14 47.14
C ALA A 833 -38.63 39.02 46.71
N ASP A 834 -38.73 38.75 45.40
CA ASP A 834 -39.50 37.62 44.86
C ASP A 834 -38.89 36.27 45.29
N LEU A 835 -37.54 36.18 45.32
CA LEU A 835 -36.82 35.00 45.81
C LEU A 835 -37.02 34.79 47.33
N ASP A 836 -37.00 35.87 48.12
CA ASP A 836 -37.22 35.80 49.56
C ASP A 836 -38.64 35.36 49.93
N ALA A 837 -39.64 35.74 49.14
CA ALA A 837 -41.05 35.44 49.36
C ALA A 837 -41.43 33.96 49.09
N HIS A 838 -40.53 33.19 48.48
CA HIS A 838 -40.77 31.80 48.10
C HIS A 838 -39.77 30.83 48.77
N ASP A 839 -40.27 29.69 49.26
CA ASP A 839 -39.50 28.66 49.99
C ASP A 839 -39.44 27.31 49.22
N GLY A 840 -39.60 27.35 47.90
CA GLY A 840 -39.55 26.18 47.02
C GLY A 840 -38.33 26.13 46.09
N ILE A 841 -38.43 25.32 45.03
CA ILE A 841 -37.38 25.15 44.02
C ILE A 841 -37.43 26.32 43.02
N PHE A 842 -36.26 26.86 42.71
CA PHE A 842 -36.09 27.85 41.66
C PHE A 842 -35.53 27.16 40.42
N ALA A 843 -35.54 27.84 39.28
CA ALA A 843 -34.95 27.29 38.08
C ALA A 843 -34.34 28.37 37.18
N VAL A 844 -33.45 27.97 36.30
CA VAL A 844 -32.95 28.79 35.18
C VAL A 844 -33.29 28.09 33.87
N SER A 845 -33.46 28.83 32.79
CA SER A 845 -33.63 28.19 31.49
C SER A 845 -32.36 27.46 31.08
N ARG A 846 -32.52 26.26 30.52
CA ARG A 846 -31.42 25.45 30.00
C ARG A 846 -30.63 26.23 28.95
N GLU A 847 -31.33 26.96 28.08
CA GLU A 847 -30.72 27.78 27.02
C GLU A 847 -29.86 28.92 27.58
N GLU A 848 -30.34 29.68 28.58
CA GLU A 848 -29.52 30.76 29.17
C GLU A 848 -28.36 30.20 29.99
N TRP A 849 -28.55 29.06 30.66
CA TRP A 849 -27.49 28.39 31.39
C TRP A 849 -26.36 27.94 30.46
N GLU A 850 -26.68 27.31 29.33
CA GLU A 850 -25.71 26.86 28.32
C GLU A 850 -24.94 28.03 27.68
N GLN A 851 -25.56 29.20 27.57
CA GLN A 851 -24.90 30.42 27.07
C GLN A 851 -24.07 31.15 28.13
N SER A 852 -24.13 30.72 29.41
CA SER A 852 -23.48 31.41 30.52
C SER A 852 -21.96 31.13 30.60
N PRO A 853 -21.15 32.09 31.10
CA PRO A 853 -19.72 31.85 31.36
C PRO A 853 -19.47 30.72 32.36
N ASP A 854 -20.35 30.56 33.37
CA ASP A 854 -20.24 29.53 34.40
C ASP A 854 -20.33 28.11 33.83
N PHE A 855 -21.21 27.90 32.85
CA PHE A 855 -21.29 26.62 32.13
C PHE A 855 -19.98 26.32 31.41
N HIS A 856 -19.44 27.31 30.70
CA HIS A 856 -18.18 27.17 29.97
C HIS A 856 -16.99 26.92 30.90
N GLU A 857 -16.94 27.57 32.06
CA GLU A 857 -15.90 27.35 33.07
C GLU A 857 -15.93 25.92 33.59
N LYS A 858 -17.10 25.39 33.95
CA LYS A 858 -17.26 23.99 34.39
C LYS A 858 -16.85 22.97 33.32
N VAL A 859 -17.12 23.26 32.04
CA VAL A 859 -16.69 22.42 30.89
C VAL A 859 -15.17 22.46 30.67
N LEU A 860 -14.50 23.56 31.06
CA LEU A 860 -13.04 23.67 30.95
C LEU A 860 -12.33 23.04 32.15
N GLU A 861 -12.86 23.16 33.37
CA GLU A 861 -12.29 22.56 34.59
C GLU A 861 -12.17 21.03 34.52
N ARG A 862 -13.03 20.33 33.76
CA ARG A 862 -12.88 18.88 33.55
C ARG A 862 -11.67 18.51 32.69
N GLN A 863 -11.10 19.44 31.90
CA GLN A 863 -9.93 19.16 31.08
C GLN A 863 -8.66 18.96 31.93
N ASP A 864 -8.62 19.50 33.15
CA ASP A 864 -7.47 19.35 34.07
C ASP A 864 -7.43 17.98 34.77
N ARG A 865 -8.49 17.17 34.66
CA ARG A 865 -8.66 15.86 35.30
C ARG A 865 -8.52 14.68 34.34
N GLN A 866 -7.54 14.74 33.44
CA GLN A 866 -7.32 13.76 32.36
C GLN A 866 -7.25 12.30 32.85
N LEU A 867 -6.43 12.04 33.88
CA LEU A 867 -6.21 10.69 34.43
C LEU A 867 -7.46 10.13 35.10
N GLU A 868 -8.18 10.93 35.88
CA GLU A 868 -9.40 10.51 36.57
C GLU A 868 -10.52 10.18 35.57
N ARG A 869 -10.65 10.97 34.50
CA ARG A 869 -11.65 10.77 33.43
C ARG A 869 -11.34 9.54 32.57
N GLU A 870 -10.07 9.29 32.27
CA GLU A 870 -9.66 8.08 31.56
C GLU A 870 -9.91 6.83 32.42
N GLN A 871 -9.60 6.91 33.71
CA GLN A 871 -9.88 5.83 34.64
C GLN A 871 -11.39 5.58 34.78
N ALA A 872 -12.21 6.63 34.86
CA ALA A 872 -13.68 6.55 34.83
C ALA A 872 -14.19 5.74 33.63
N PHE A 873 -13.70 6.06 32.43
CA PHE A 873 -14.02 5.33 31.19
C PHE A 873 -13.61 3.86 31.28
N LEU A 874 -12.39 3.58 31.73
CA LEU A 874 -11.87 2.21 31.85
C LEU A 874 -12.56 1.39 32.94
N SER A 875 -13.09 2.01 34.00
CA SER A 875 -13.80 1.33 35.09
C SER A 875 -15.32 1.27 34.90
N HIS A 876 -15.90 2.02 33.96
CA HIS A 876 -17.36 2.08 33.76
C HIS A 876 -17.98 0.71 33.45
N GLU A 877 -19.04 0.30 34.16
CA GLU A 877 -19.64 -1.04 33.96
C GLU A 877 -20.43 -1.16 32.65
N GLY A 878 -20.95 -0.05 32.13
CA GLY A 878 -21.72 0.00 30.89
C GLY A 878 -20.90 0.17 29.61
N ASN A 879 -21.59 0.15 28.47
CA ASN A 879 -21.00 0.54 27.19
C ASN A 879 -20.76 2.05 27.18
N CYS A 880 -19.57 2.49 26.80
CA CYS A 880 -19.19 3.90 26.80
C CYS A 880 -18.14 4.18 25.73
N PHE A 881 -17.90 5.46 25.44
CA PHE A 881 -16.85 5.90 24.52
C PHE A 881 -16.05 7.07 25.08
N ALA A 882 -14.85 7.25 24.55
CA ALA A 882 -13.95 8.35 24.85
C ALA A 882 -13.33 8.90 23.55
N ILE A 883 -13.23 10.22 23.44
CA ILE A 883 -12.63 10.92 22.30
C ILE A 883 -11.33 11.58 22.73
N TYR A 884 -10.24 11.23 22.04
CA TYR A 884 -8.92 11.78 22.21
C TYR A 884 -8.54 12.61 20.99
N GLN A 885 -7.94 13.78 21.20
CA GLN A 885 -7.40 14.61 20.12
C GLN A 885 -5.94 14.93 20.39
N VAL A 886 -5.15 15.12 19.34
CA VAL A 886 -3.72 15.46 19.46
C VAL A 886 -3.57 16.68 20.36
N SER A 887 -2.69 16.58 21.36
CA SER A 887 -2.50 17.61 22.39
C SER A 887 -2.13 18.95 21.77
N LYS A 888 -2.58 20.06 22.37
CA LYS A 888 -2.42 21.43 21.80
C LYS A 888 -0.98 21.75 21.40
N ASP A 889 -0.01 21.26 22.15
CA ASP A 889 1.41 21.48 21.92
C ASP A 889 1.98 20.69 20.73
N ASP A 890 1.32 19.60 20.33
CA ASP A 890 1.63 18.74 19.18
C ASP A 890 3.14 18.61 18.89
N PRO A 891 3.91 18.05 19.85
CA PRO A 891 5.37 18.07 19.81
C PRO A 891 5.96 17.32 18.60
N GLN A 892 5.20 16.37 18.05
CA GLN A 892 5.60 15.58 16.88
C GLN A 892 4.99 16.09 15.56
N ASN A 893 4.17 17.16 15.61
CA ASN A 893 3.48 17.76 14.46
C ASN A 893 2.66 16.74 13.66
N VAL A 894 1.91 15.90 14.39
CA VAL A 894 1.13 14.77 13.89
C VAL A 894 -0.34 15.11 13.66
N ARG A 895 -0.78 16.31 14.08
CA ARG A 895 -2.17 16.74 13.90
C ARG A 895 -2.55 16.77 12.42
N PHE A 896 -3.72 16.19 12.12
CA PHE A 896 -4.28 16.00 10.77
C PHE A 896 -3.48 15.05 9.88
N MET A 897 -2.50 14.33 10.41
CA MET A 897 -1.76 13.31 9.67
C MET A 897 -2.49 11.97 9.75
N ASN A 898 -2.46 11.19 8.68
CA ASN A 898 -3.04 9.85 8.66
C ASN A 898 -2.03 8.78 9.12
N LEU A 899 -2.48 7.54 9.32
CA LEU A 899 -1.59 6.47 9.79
C LEU A 899 -0.44 6.18 8.81
N ASP A 900 -0.69 6.25 7.51
CA ASP A 900 0.37 6.10 6.49
C ASP A 900 1.49 7.13 6.67
N TRP A 901 1.13 8.37 7.00
CA TRP A 901 2.10 9.43 7.24
C TRP A 901 2.91 9.16 8.50
N LEU A 902 2.27 8.72 9.59
CA LEU A 902 2.95 8.36 10.84
C LEU A 902 3.95 7.22 10.60
N GLN A 903 3.53 6.14 9.94
CA GLN A 903 4.36 5.00 9.58
C GLN A 903 5.56 5.42 8.70
N SER A 904 5.34 6.30 7.73
CA SER A 904 6.42 6.78 6.84
C SER A 904 7.49 7.64 7.54
N HIS A 905 7.20 8.13 8.75
CA HIS A 905 8.12 8.90 9.58
C HIS A 905 8.61 8.12 10.81
N ASN A 906 8.35 6.80 10.88
CA ASN A 906 8.62 5.94 12.04
C ASN A 906 8.00 6.47 13.34
N LEU A 907 6.85 7.14 13.23
CA LEU A 907 6.05 7.59 14.36
C LEU A 907 4.90 6.61 14.56
N SER A 908 4.59 6.30 15.81
CA SER A 908 3.45 5.50 16.20
C SER A 908 2.42 6.37 16.92
N VAL A 909 1.20 5.86 17.02
CA VAL A 909 0.13 6.52 17.76
C VAL A 909 0.36 6.28 19.26
N GLU A 910 1.06 7.20 19.91
CA GLU A 910 1.38 7.12 21.34
C GLU A 910 0.38 7.91 22.20
N ARG A 911 -0.12 7.30 23.28
CA ARG A 911 -1.07 7.92 24.21
C ARG A 911 -0.63 9.27 24.76
N SER A 912 0.67 9.43 25.01
CA SER A 912 1.28 10.65 25.56
C SER A 912 1.12 11.89 24.67
N ASN A 913 0.83 11.71 23.38
CA ASN A 913 0.63 12.81 22.42
C ASN A 913 -0.82 13.33 22.36
N TYR A 914 -1.72 12.79 23.17
CA TYR A 914 -3.16 13.02 23.08
C TYR A 914 -3.77 13.55 24.38
N ASP A 915 -4.77 14.42 24.24
CA ASP A 915 -5.62 14.87 25.34
C ASP A 915 -6.99 14.18 25.23
N LEU A 916 -7.52 13.66 26.34
CA LEU A 916 -8.89 13.17 26.48
C LEU A 916 -9.86 14.36 26.49
N ILE A 917 -10.63 14.47 25.42
CA ILE A 917 -11.54 15.59 25.18
C ILE A 917 -12.92 15.31 25.77
N TYR A 918 -13.45 14.10 25.60
CA TYR A 918 -14.84 13.81 25.93
C TYR A 918 -15.05 12.34 26.30
N THR A 919 -15.88 12.04 27.29
CA THR A 919 -16.34 10.69 27.64
C THR A 919 -17.85 10.66 27.83
N ALA A 920 -18.54 9.62 27.37
CA ALA A 920 -19.98 9.47 27.60
C ALA A 920 -20.43 8.00 27.46
N PRO A 921 -21.61 7.64 28.01
CA PRO A 921 -22.26 6.37 27.72
C PRO A 921 -22.48 6.19 26.21
N LEU A 922 -22.42 4.95 25.74
CA LEU A 922 -22.63 4.62 24.34
C LEU A 922 -24.08 4.13 24.16
N ASP A 923 -24.88 4.96 23.51
CA ASP A 923 -26.30 4.67 23.29
C ASP A 923 -26.53 3.83 22.02
N GLY A 924 -27.30 2.75 22.17
CA GLY A 924 -27.77 1.91 21.06
C GLY A 924 -27.00 0.61 20.83
N SER A 925 -27.64 -0.32 20.13
CA SER A 925 -27.04 -1.57 19.66
C SER A 925 -26.50 -1.41 18.23
N GLY A 926 -25.44 -2.14 17.90
CA GLY A 926 -24.81 -2.09 16.57
C GLY A 926 -23.37 -2.59 16.61
N SER A 927 -22.77 -2.79 15.43
CA SER A 927 -21.34 -3.09 15.33
C SER A 927 -20.48 -1.91 15.78
N THR A 928 -19.22 -2.17 16.16
CA THR A 928 -18.29 -1.10 16.55
C THR A 928 -18.12 -0.06 15.43
N MET A 929 -18.12 -0.47 14.16
CA MET A 929 -18.00 0.45 13.02
C MET A 929 -19.24 1.35 12.86
N GLU A 930 -20.45 0.79 13.00
CA GLU A 930 -21.69 1.57 12.98
C GLU A 930 -21.73 2.61 14.12
N GLN A 931 -21.19 2.25 15.28
CA GLN A 931 -21.09 3.17 16.43
C GLN A 931 -20.06 4.27 16.18
N LEU A 932 -18.91 3.95 15.58
CA LEU A 932 -17.92 4.96 15.20
C LEU A 932 -18.46 5.96 14.17
N GLU A 933 -19.22 5.49 13.19
CA GLU A 933 -19.87 6.37 12.20
C GLU A 933 -20.92 7.28 12.84
N ARG A 934 -21.76 6.75 13.75
CA ARG A 934 -22.72 7.56 14.51
C ARG A 934 -22.05 8.62 15.37
N LEU A 935 -20.97 8.25 16.08
CA LEU A 935 -20.18 9.19 16.88
C LEU A 935 -19.52 10.25 15.98
N TYR A 936 -18.99 9.87 14.82
CA TYR A 936 -18.44 10.82 13.86
C TYR A 936 -19.50 11.81 13.36
N GLU A 937 -20.71 11.33 13.07
CA GLU A 937 -21.83 12.18 12.66
C GLU A 937 -22.27 13.11 13.79
N GLN A 938 -22.46 12.59 15.01
CA GLN A 938 -22.86 13.35 16.19
C GLN A 938 -21.86 14.49 16.47
N PHE A 939 -20.57 14.19 16.59
CA PHE A 939 -19.56 15.19 16.95
C PHE A 939 -19.15 16.13 15.79
N ASN A 940 -19.70 15.93 14.59
CA ASN A 940 -19.47 16.82 13.45
C ASN A 940 -20.71 17.61 13.00
N LEU A 941 -21.91 17.03 13.09
CA LEU A 941 -23.16 17.63 12.62
C LEU A 941 -24.10 18.02 13.76
N GLN A 942 -24.05 17.33 14.91
CA GLN A 942 -24.96 17.51 16.04
C GLN A 942 -24.18 17.55 17.37
N LYS A 943 -23.20 18.45 17.45
CA LYS A 943 -22.26 18.52 18.57
C LYS A 943 -23.00 18.67 19.92
N PRO A 944 -22.64 17.87 20.94
CA PRO A 944 -23.08 18.15 22.31
C PRO A 944 -22.72 19.58 22.71
N VAL A 945 -23.59 20.24 23.45
CA VAL A 945 -23.42 21.65 23.82
C VAL A 945 -22.17 21.87 24.67
N ASP A 946 -21.79 20.89 25.47
CA ASP A 946 -20.58 20.89 26.29
C ASP A 946 -19.32 20.42 25.54
N PHE A 947 -19.40 20.06 24.26
CA PHE A 947 -18.23 19.73 23.44
C PHE A 947 -17.57 20.99 22.86
N HIS A 948 -16.62 21.57 23.61
CA HIS A 948 -15.93 22.82 23.23
C HIS A 948 -14.66 22.63 22.36
N SER A 949 -14.44 21.44 21.81
CA SER A 949 -13.27 21.13 20.96
C SER A 949 -13.59 21.25 19.46
N PRO A 950 -12.57 21.36 18.58
CA PRO A 950 -12.79 21.25 17.14
C PRO A 950 -13.50 19.94 16.76
N SER A 951 -14.18 19.98 15.62
CA SER A 951 -14.80 18.82 14.99
C SER A 951 -13.86 17.62 14.93
N MET A 952 -14.41 16.42 15.12
CA MET A 952 -13.67 15.17 15.01
C MET A 952 -13.09 15.02 13.60
N SER A 953 -11.78 14.80 13.49
CA SER A 953 -11.04 14.87 12.24
C SER A 953 -9.85 13.90 12.20
N VAL A 954 -9.19 13.82 11.05
CA VAL A 954 -7.99 12.99 10.86
C VAL A 954 -7.00 13.26 11.98
N SER A 955 -6.42 12.20 12.55
CA SER A 955 -5.54 12.18 13.73
C SER A 955 -6.22 12.05 15.08
N ASP A 956 -7.54 12.18 15.18
CA ASP A 956 -8.27 11.94 16.43
C ASP A 956 -8.46 10.45 16.70
N ILE A 957 -8.69 10.05 17.95
CA ILE A 957 -8.92 8.66 18.34
C ILE A 957 -10.22 8.54 19.11
N VAL A 958 -11.03 7.57 18.71
CA VAL A 958 -12.26 7.19 19.40
C VAL A 958 -12.02 5.84 20.07
N ALA A 959 -12.01 5.82 21.39
CA ALA A 959 -12.01 4.59 22.16
C ALA A 959 -13.44 4.18 22.48
N ILE A 960 -13.82 2.95 22.13
CA ILE A 960 -15.13 2.36 22.41
C ILE A 960 -14.95 1.20 23.38
N LYS A 961 -15.74 1.21 24.45
CA LYS A 961 -15.88 0.11 25.39
C LYS A 961 -17.23 -0.55 25.21
N GLN A 962 -17.23 -1.80 24.76
CA GLN A 962 -18.43 -2.62 24.58
C GLN A 962 -18.22 -3.99 25.21
N ASN A 963 -19.18 -4.46 26.01
CA ASN A 963 -19.09 -5.76 26.69
C ASN A 963 -17.82 -5.93 27.54
N GLY A 964 -17.31 -4.83 28.10
CA GLY A 964 -16.08 -4.78 28.88
C GLY A 964 -14.77 -4.89 28.08
N GLN A 965 -14.82 -4.93 26.74
CA GLN A 965 -13.65 -4.85 25.86
C GLN A 965 -13.48 -3.42 25.35
N VAL A 966 -12.25 -2.89 25.43
CA VAL A 966 -11.90 -1.56 24.91
C VAL A 966 -11.21 -1.71 23.56
N SER A 967 -11.65 -0.94 22.58
CA SER A 967 -11.03 -0.86 21.25
C SER A 967 -10.78 0.61 20.92
N CYS A 968 -9.58 0.93 20.44
CA CYS A 968 -9.19 2.29 20.10
C CYS A 968 -9.12 2.43 18.59
N HIS A 969 -9.76 3.46 18.03
CA HIS A 969 -9.91 3.63 16.60
C HIS A 969 -9.42 5.00 16.17
N TYR A 970 -8.39 5.02 15.34
CA TYR A 970 -7.83 6.23 14.75
C TYR A 970 -8.73 6.72 13.63
N CYS A 971 -9.14 7.98 13.69
CA CYS A 971 -9.83 8.68 12.62
C CYS A 971 -8.81 8.93 11.49
N ASP A 972 -8.89 8.11 10.44
CA ASP A 972 -8.07 8.21 9.26
C ASP A 972 -8.81 8.99 8.16
N SER A 973 -8.09 9.31 7.10
CA SER A 973 -8.58 9.90 5.87
C SER A 973 -9.70 9.11 5.18
N VAL A 974 -9.87 7.82 5.48
CA VAL A 974 -10.92 6.94 4.93
C VAL A 974 -11.57 6.11 6.03
N GLY A 975 -12.22 6.78 6.99
CA GLY A 975 -12.94 6.12 8.09
C GLY A 975 -12.06 5.84 9.30
N PHE A 976 -12.31 4.73 9.98
CA PHE A 976 -11.66 4.41 11.26
C PHE A 976 -10.76 3.18 11.13
N THR A 977 -9.55 3.28 11.65
CA THR A 977 -8.60 2.16 11.70
C THR A 977 -8.30 1.83 13.15
N GLN A 978 -8.48 0.57 13.56
CA GLN A 978 -8.18 0.15 14.92
C GLN A 978 -6.68 0.24 15.20
N VAL A 979 -6.31 0.91 16.30
CA VAL A 979 -4.94 1.01 16.81
C VAL A 979 -4.79 0.15 18.05
N GLN A 980 -3.77 -0.71 18.06
CA GLN A 980 -3.46 -1.57 19.20
C GLN A 980 -2.50 -0.86 20.16
N GLY A 981 -2.66 -1.11 21.46
CA GLY A 981 -1.76 -0.59 22.51
C GLY A 981 -1.92 0.91 22.82
N PHE A 982 -2.96 1.59 22.32
CA PHE A 982 -3.18 3.02 22.59
C PHE A 982 -3.63 3.30 24.03
N LEU A 983 -4.49 2.46 24.61
CA LEU A 983 -4.81 2.49 26.03
C LEU A 983 -4.27 1.22 26.70
N PRO A 984 -3.74 1.31 27.93
CA PRO A 984 -3.31 0.13 28.67
C PRO A 984 -4.50 -0.81 28.87
N GLU A 985 -4.34 -2.08 28.53
CA GLU A 985 -5.36 -3.08 28.84
C GLU A 985 -5.61 -3.11 30.35
N ASN A 986 -6.89 -3.04 30.70
CA ASN A 986 -7.40 -2.78 32.04
C ASN A 986 -6.70 -3.65 33.10
N SER A 987 -5.87 -3.04 33.94
CA SER A 987 -4.94 -3.73 34.85
C SER A 987 -5.64 -4.55 35.93
N LEU A 988 -6.91 -4.27 36.21
CA LEU A 988 -7.72 -4.98 37.21
C LEU A 988 -8.38 -6.26 36.64
N ARG A 989 -8.69 -6.29 35.34
CA ARG A 989 -9.23 -7.51 34.70
C ARG A 989 -8.12 -8.54 34.44
N ASN A 990 -6.90 -8.07 34.23
CA ASN A 990 -5.71 -8.93 34.15
C ASN A 990 -5.33 -9.57 35.49
N ALA A 991 -5.73 -9.03 36.64
CA ALA A 991 -5.52 -9.69 37.94
C ALA A 991 -6.52 -10.83 38.21
N GLU A 992 -7.71 -10.80 37.58
CA GLU A 992 -8.67 -11.91 37.60
C GLU A 992 -8.45 -12.93 36.46
N MET A 993 -7.76 -12.54 35.39
CA MET A 993 -7.35 -13.43 34.29
C MET A 993 -5.90 -13.95 34.38
N THR A 994 -5.10 -13.54 35.38
CA THR A 994 -3.74 -14.11 35.64
C THR A 994 -3.76 -15.38 36.50
N VAL A 995 -4.92 -16.04 36.59
CA VAL A 995 -4.98 -17.46 36.96
C VAL A 995 -5.69 -18.22 35.83
N GLU A 996 -5.14 -18.15 34.62
CA GLU A 996 -4.77 -19.33 33.84
C GLU A 996 -4.09 -18.89 32.54
N ASP A 997 -2.85 -19.34 32.41
CA ASP A 997 -1.81 -18.83 31.52
C ASP A 997 -2.06 -18.95 30.02
N ASP A 998 -1.39 -18.00 29.37
CA ASP A 998 -0.90 -17.95 28.00
C ASP A 998 -0.25 -19.23 27.43
N TYR A 999 -0.14 -19.15 26.09
CA TYR A 999 0.92 -19.63 25.17
C TYR A 999 0.42 -20.62 24.11
N GLY A 1000 0.39 -20.27 22.82
CA GLY A 1000 0.82 -19.03 22.19
C GLY A 1000 0.38 -18.93 20.72
N MET A 1001 0.33 -17.69 20.25
CA MET A 1001 0.13 -17.29 18.86
C MET A 1001 1.48 -16.93 18.25
N ILE A 1002 1.92 -17.69 17.25
CA ILE A 1002 2.66 -17.19 16.07
C ILE A 1002 2.08 -17.95 14.86
N ASP A 1003 1.62 -17.19 13.86
CA ASP A 1003 1.19 -17.57 12.51
C ASP A 1003 -0.06 -18.47 12.33
N GLY A 1004 -1.25 -17.85 12.46
CA GLY A 1004 -2.25 -17.87 11.39
C GLY A 1004 -2.95 -19.15 10.89
N ILE A 1005 -2.76 -20.36 11.42
CA ILE A 1005 -3.67 -21.52 11.13
C ILE A 1005 -4.05 -22.29 12.39
N ILE A 1006 -5.37 -22.48 12.57
CA ILE A 1006 -6.03 -23.23 13.64
C ILE A 1006 -5.99 -24.73 13.31
N ASN A 1007 -5.45 -25.56 14.22
CA ASN A 1007 -5.79 -26.98 14.29
C ASN A 1007 -5.97 -27.39 15.77
N ASN A 1008 -7.22 -27.69 16.14
CA ASN A 1008 -7.62 -28.12 17.48
C ASN A 1008 -7.33 -29.62 17.68
N GLY A 1009 -6.48 -29.96 18.65
CA GLY A 1009 -6.35 -31.32 19.19
C GLY A 1009 -6.33 -31.31 20.73
N PRO A 1010 -6.93 -32.31 21.42
CA PRO A 1010 -7.11 -32.30 22.87
C PRO A 1010 -5.80 -32.49 23.67
N LYS A 1011 -5.59 -31.70 24.73
CA LYS A 1011 -4.42 -31.77 25.64
C LYS A 1011 -4.43 -33.05 26.51
N GLU A 1012 -3.25 -33.67 26.70
CA GLU A 1012 -3.01 -34.84 27.57
C GLU A 1012 -2.88 -34.48 29.08
N PRO A 1013 -3.27 -35.37 30.03
CA PRO A 1013 -3.35 -35.07 31.47
C PRO A 1013 -2.04 -35.15 32.26
N THR A 1014 -1.92 -34.37 33.36
CA THR A 1014 -0.75 -34.31 34.26
C THR A 1014 -0.80 -35.34 35.42
N VAL A 1015 0.34 -35.60 36.11
CA VAL A 1015 0.43 -36.58 37.22
C VAL A 1015 -0.55 -36.22 38.35
N ALA A 1016 -0.64 -34.93 38.71
CA ALA A 1016 -1.52 -34.46 39.76
C ALA A 1016 -3.01 -34.64 39.41
N GLN A 1017 -3.40 -34.42 38.14
CA GLN A 1017 -4.76 -34.64 37.66
C GLN A 1017 -5.12 -36.14 37.68
N LEU A 1018 -4.23 -37.01 37.19
CA LEU A 1018 -4.44 -38.47 37.24
C LEU A 1018 -4.44 -39.01 38.67
N GLU A 1019 -3.59 -38.50 39.57
CA GLU A 1019 -3.63 -38.88 40.99
C GLU A 1019 -4.93 -38.42 41.67
N GLN A 1020 -5.44 -37.24 41.34
CA GLN A 1020 -6.70 -36.73 41.88
C GLN A 1020 -7.90 -37.52 41.34
N GLN A 1021 -7.84 -37.95 40.07
CA GLN A 1021 -8.81 -38.85 39.45
C GLN A 1021 -8.79 -40.25 40.08
N ALA A 1022 -7.60 -40.77 40.41
CA ALA A 1022 -7.47 -42.02 41.17
C ALA A 1022 -7.98 -41.89 42.61
N ARG A 1023 -7.74 -40.74 43.27
CA ARG A 1023 -8.23 -40.45 44.64
C ARG A 1023 -9.74 -40.22 44.69
N SER A 1024 -10.36 -39.76 43.61
CA SER A 1024 -11.82 -39.66 43.48
C SER A 1024 -12.48 -40.98 43.07
N GLY A 1025 -11.70 -42.06 42.90
CA GLY A 1025 -12.19 -43.42 42.66
C GLY A 1025 -12.46 -43.76 41.18
N GLN A 1026 -12.06 -42.87 40.26
CA GLN A 1026 -12.13 -43.15 38.82
C GLN A 1026 -10.89 -43.92 38.35
N PRO A 1027 -11.04 -44.89 37.42
CA PRO A 1027 -9.90 -45.67 36.91
C PRO A 1027 -9.01 -44.81 36.01
N ILE A 1028 -7.70 -44.81 36.29
CA ILE A 1028 -6.69 -44.11 35.48
C ILE A 1028 -5.80 -45.10 34.71
N SER A 1029 -5.30 -44.66 33.55
CA SER A 1029 -4.31 -45.40 32.75
C SER A 1029 -2.93 -45.29 33.39
N LEU A 1030 -2.28 -46.44 33.63
CA LEU A 1030 -0.91 -46.48 34.16
C LEU A 1030 0.14 -45.98 33.15
N MET A 1031 -0.20 -45.97 31.85
CA MET A 1031 0.69 -45.50 30.79
C MET A 1031 0.76 -43.97 30.76
N ASP A 1032 -0.38 -43.29 30.95
CA ASP A 1032 -0.47 -41.83 30.98
C ASP A 1032 0.14 -41.26 32.27
N LEU A 1033 -0.02 -41.97 33.39
CA LEU A 1033 0.65 -41.63 34.65
C LEU A 1033 2.18 -41.76 34.52
N ALA A 1034 2.67 -42.82 33.86
CA ALA A 1034 4.11 -43.02 33.66
C ALA A 1034 4.72 -41.98 32.71
N ALA A 1035 4.01 -41.59 31.64
CA ALA A 1035 4.45 -40.54 30.72
C ALA A 1035 4.50 -39.16 31.40
N ALA A 1036 3.53 -38.87 32.29
CA ALA A 1036 3.50 -37.63 33.05
C ALA A 1036 4.60 -37.58 34.14
N VAL A 1037 4.89 -38.70 34.83
CA VAL A 1037 5.95 -38.77 35.86
C VAL A 1037 7.35 -38.57 35.26
N HIS A 1038 7.63 -39.17 34.10
CA HIS A 1038 8.91 -38.97 33.40
C HIS A 1038 9.12 -37.52 32.93
N ARG A 1039 8.04 -36.78 32.69
CA ARG A 1039 8.05 -35.36 32.31
C ARG A 1039 8.42 -34.47 33.51
N GLU A 1040 7.80 -34.69 34.68
CA GLU A 1040 8.08 -33.92 35.90
C GLU A 1040 9.49 -34.20 36.50
N GLU A 1041 10.05 -35.41 36.32
CA GLU A 1041 11.41 -35.72 36.77
C GLU A 1041 12.50 -34.99 35.98
N ARG A 1042 12.22 -34.56 34.74
CA ARG A 1042 13.18 -33.81 33.90
C ARG A 1042 13.37 -32.37 34.36
N GLU A 1043 12.38 -31.79 35.03
CA GLU A 1043 12.30 -30.35 35.34
C GLU A 1043 12.80 -29.96 36.76
N LYS A 1044 13.22 -30.93 37.58
CA LYS A 1044 13.79 -30.67 38.92
C LYS A 1044 15.31 -30.88 39.00
N LYS A 1045 16.13 -29.93 38.51
CA LYS A 1045 17.51 -29.70 39.04
C LYS A 1045 17.91 -28.22 39.15
N LYS A 1046 17.81 -27.79 40.41
CA LYS A 1046 18.26 -26.65 41.24
C LYS A 1046 19.45 -25.72 40.88
N SER A 1047 19.17 -24.46 41.28
CA SER A 1047 19.95 -23.29 41.75
C SER A 1047 21.32 -23.46 42.45
N VAL A 1048 22.20 -22.50 42.14
CA VAL A 1048 23.58 -22.23 42.63
C VAL A 1048 23.65 -21.83 44.13
N MET A 1049 22.52 -21.54 44.79
CA MET A 1049 22.51 -21.05 46.17
C MET A 1049 22.89 -22.12 47.23
N GLU A 1050 23.05 -23.39 46.82
CA GLU A 1050 23.48 -24.50 47.67
C GLU A 1050 25.01 -24.71 47.69
N GLN A 1051 25.80 -23.94 46.90
CA GLN A 1051 27.27 -24.04 46.86
C GLN A 1051 28.04 -23.11 47.83
N LEU A 1052 27.38 -22.16 48.51
CA LEU A 1052 28.07 -21.14 49.34
C LEU A 1052 28.04 -21.36 50.87
N LYS A 1053 27.57 -22.52 51.37
CA LYS A 1053 27.52 -22.83 52.83
C LYS A 1053 28.38 -24.02 53.25
N SER A 1054 29.64 -24.08 52.79
CA SER A 1054 30.65 -24.88 53.47
C SER A 1054 31.98 -24.13 53.58
N GLN A 1055 32.43 -23.87 54.80
CA GLN A 1055 33.80 -23.44 55.10
C GLN A 1055 34.39 -24.36 56.17
N PRO A 1056 35.73 -24.49 56.24
CA PRO A 1056 36.37 -24.07 57.48
C PRO A 1056 37.76 -23.40 57.36
N LYS A 1057 37.86 -22.23 58.02
CA LYS A 1057 38.80 -21.79 59.09
C LYS A 1057 40.32 -21.50 58.87
N THR A 1058 40.67 -20.20 59.10
CA THR A 1058 41.73 -19.56 59.96
C THR A 1058 43.21 -19.93 59.77
N GLU A 1059 44.24 -19.07 59.82
CA GLU A 1059 44.60 -17.87 60.62
C GLU A 1059 45.94 -17.29 60.04
N HIS A 1060 46.26 -15.98 59.98
CA HIS A 1060 46.99 -15.22 61.03
C HIS A 1060 47.31 -13.75 60.62
N LYS A 1061 46.98 -12.81 61.53
CA LYS A 1061 47.74 -11.65 62.08
C LYS A 1061 48.77 -10.85 61.23
N LYS A 1062 48.57 -9.52 61.13
CA LYS A 1062 49.23 -8.44 61.94
C LYS A 1062 48.92 -7.04 61.38
N THR A 1063 48.16 -6.23 62.13
CA THR A 1063 48.53 -4.96 62.81
C THR A 1063 48.94 -3.74 61.99
N ALA A 1064 48.22 -2.65 62.28
CA ALA A 1064 48.34 -1.26 61.87
C ALA A 1064 49.66 -0.55 62.22
N GLN A 1065 49.91 0.60 61.56
CA GLN A 1065 50.33 1.90 62.14
C GLN A 1065 50.20 2.98 61.02
N LYS A 1066 49.34 4.00 61.18
CA LYS A 1066 49.49 5.31 61.86
C LYS A 1066 49.99 6.45 60.94
N LYS A 1067 49.08 7.44 60.76
CA LYS A 1067 49.23 8.91 60.86
C LYS A 1067 50.37 9.63 60.13
N SER A 1068 49.99 10.60 59.29
CA SER A 1068 50.21 12.07 59.43
C SER A 1068 49.41 12.75 58.29
N ALA A 1069 48.43 13.66 58.48
CA ALA A 1069 48.57 15.12 58.77
C ALA A 1069 49.74 15.75 58.00
N GLU A 1070 49.62 16.78 57.17
CA GLU A 1070 48.76 17.96 57.20
C GLU A 1070 49.02 18.80 55.92
N ARG A 1071 48.09 19.72 55.58
CA ARG A 1071 48.26 20.99 54.82
C ARG A 1071 48.56 20.93 53.32
N GLU A 1072 48.06 21.81 52.46
CA GLU A 1072 47.38 23.11 52.63
C GLU A 1072 46.65 23.46 51.31
N LEU A 1073 45.53 24.17 51.46
CA LEU A 1073 44.91 25.17 50.58
C LEU A 1073 44.42 24.79 49.18
#